data_AF-A0A932SGE7-F1
#
_entry.id   AF-A0A932SGE7-F1
#
_cell.length_a   1.000
_cell.length_b   1.000
_cell.length_c   1.000
_cell.angle_alpha   90.00
_cell.angle_beta   90.00
_cell.angle_gamma   90.00
#
_symmetry.space_group_name_H-M   'P 1'
#
loop_
_entity.id
_entity.type
_entity.pdbx_description
1 polymer ?
#
loop_
_entity_poly.entity_id
_entity_poly.type
_entity_poly.pdbx_seq_one_letter_code
_entity_poly.pdbx_strand_id
1 'polypeptide(L)'
;MEAERESRLEEPLVNNALVKRWAYATLFWLTLFPIDGVLVSIKFHNPEFLGNIAWLSFGRLRPIHVNGVIFGAFSTGFFTLVYYFVPKICGVRLYKEAWSTITFWIWNIAIALGTVSLMAGFNKGIEAGEYPVWVGVLIMIALILITIQVYGTVFRRREKRVYVALWYTMAALIWTAMNYPLGNFILPYWVNGVNSAALHGLYIHYVVGLWITPAGLALIYYFLPSAARNPLYSHKLSLIGFWSIAFLYPFLGIHHYLYSPIAAWTQTVAIAYGVLLIIPVWTVTTNFFGTMSGKWHLLAGRRASDYATKFFIVGAIFYFLGCFQGSVEALRRMQQLTHFSDFVIAHSHMTVFGTFILWVTGGLYYIWPRITGRELWSWRLASWHFWLTVIGFSLMAVVLTAMGFIQGAMLEYGANFVDSVAELKPWWIARTLTGVTMDIGSGLFFYNLWRSAREGVLAESVPAPQRPTVPARAPLHSSGPLERPSAIILLAGVAFFLLAIVIQWIVPIAFHSEYRLPVRSMNGVEILPTDYTPQEQLGRRVYIREGCWYCHSQYIRPVTGEENRWGPVSQAGEYTYDIPHLFGTRRIGPDLTRIGRKYGDDWHIAHHWDPRQVVPDSVMPSFHWLYQGTDANGAPQLTEEGKALVAYIQKLGTQIGDWRESFHPTQLAAGSALAPNEKVLDIGKEVYKRRCIGCHGEKGDGNGASAPFLNPKPRNFTRGFFKFRSTAGKDSLPLDADLYQTITHGLWGTAMPPWYEISELERGAVIQYIKTFSDRWRKEAVSLPVVIPAEPAPDAAAVERGRQVFAQAGCLGCHGAEGKGDGPLAPILRDVWGNPVRPANFTLPAGAKGGVKLGHDARHLFTVVMNGVGGTPMEAFAERLTLQQIWDVVHFVQSLRQNAGEKELERLRAGPPVQAAQQK
;
A
#
# COMPACT_ATOMS: atom_id res chain seq x y z
N MET A 1 -7.61 55.21 30.78
CA MET A 1 -6.80 53.99 31.01
C MET A 1 -7.48 53.00 31.97
N GLU A 2 -8.04 53.42 33.11
CA GLU A 2 -8.77 52.52 34.02
C GLU A 2 -10.08 51.97 33.42
N ALA A 3 -10.89 52.80 32.76
CA ALA A 3 -12.09 52.34 32.04
C ALA A 3 -11.79 51.34 30.89
N GLU A 4 -10.65 51.50 30.21
CA GLU A 4 -10.21 50.56 29.17
C GLU A 4 -9.71 49.23 29.78
N ARG A 5 -9.14 49.29 30.99
CA ARG A 5 -8.69 48.14 31.77
C ARG A 5 -9.86 47.38 32.42
N GLU A 6 -10.91 48.09 32.82
CA GLU A 6 -12.18 47.54 33.30
C GLU A 6 -12.99 46.91 32.15
N SER A 7 -13.03 47.53 30.96
CA SER A 7 -13.70 46.93 29.78
C SER A 7 -13.12 45.57 29.37
N ARG A 8 -11.79 45.38 29.52
CA ARG A 8 -11.11 44.09 29.24
C ARG A 8 -11.42 43.00 30.28
N LEU A 9 -11.96 43.36 31.45
CA LEU A 9 -12.37 42.41 32.48
C LEU A 9 -13.79 41.87 32.24
N GLU A 10 -14.62 42.53 31.44
CA GLU A 10 -15.98 42.09 31.13
C GLU A 10 -16.06 41.08 29.97
N GLU A 11 -15.08 41.09 29.07
CA GLU A 11 -15.10 40.21 27.90
C GLU A 11 -14.96 38.71 28.28
N PRO A 12 -15.71 37.81 27.63
CA PRO A 12 -15.62 36.38 27.89
C PRO A 12 -14.23 35.82 27.50
N LEU A 13 -13.71 34.90 28.31
CA LEU A 13 -12.40 34.24 28.05
C LEU A 13 -12.34 33.51 26.70
N VAL A 14 -13.50 33.04 26.21
CA VAL A 14 -13.62 32.29 24.97
C VAL A 14 -14.38 33.12 23.94
N ASN A 15 -13.81 33.25 22.75
CA ASN A 15 -14.52 33.82 21.61
C ASN A 15 -15.41 32.76 20.95
N ASN A 16 -16.68 32.77 21.34
CA ASN A 16 -17.67 31.83 20.82
C ASN A 16 -17.89 31.95 19.30
N ALA A 17 -17.74 33.15 18.71
CA ALA A 17 -17.90 33.33 17.27
C ALA A 17 -16.78 32.64 16.48
N LEU A 18 -15.55 32.76 16.97
CA LEU A 18 -14.39 32.08 16.40
C LEU A 18 -14.54 30.55 16.50
N VAL A 19 -14.87 30.04 17.69
CA VAL A 19 -15.07 28.60 17.90
C VAL A 19 -16.19 28.05 17.02
N LYS A 20 -17.31 28.78 16.87
CA LYS A 20 -18.41 28.40 15.97
C LYS A 20 -17.94 28.28 14.51
N ARG A 21 -17.12 29.22 14.02
CA ARG A 21 -16.59 29.18 12.64
C ARG A 21 -15.76 27.93 12.39
N TRP A 22 -14.84 27.60 13.29
CA TRP A 22 -14.04 26.37 13.22
C TRP A 22 -14.91 25.10 13.37
N ALA A 23 -15.94 25.15 14.22
CA ALA A 23 -16.86 24.03 14.41
C ALA A 23 -17.67 23.71 13.14
N TYR A 24 -18.11 24.72 12.38
CA TYR A 24 -18.77 24.48 11.09
C TYR A 24 -17.82 23.87 10.05
N ALA A 25 -16.58 24.34 9.98
CA ALA A 25 -15.56 23.71 9.12
C ALA A 25 -15.30 22.25 9.52
N THR A 26 -15.22 21.97 10.82
CA THR A 26 -15.10 20.61 11.34
C THR A 26 -16.27 19.74 10.89
N LEU A 27 -17.50 20.22 11.04
CA LEU A 27 -18.71 19.49 10.65
C LEU A 27 -18.74 19.21 9.14
N PHE A 28 -18.28 20.15 8.32
CA PHE A 28 -18.15 19.95 6.87
C PHE A 28 -17.16 18.83 6.52
N TRP A 29 -15.92 18.92 7.01
CA TRP A 29 -14.89 17.91 6.70
C TRP A 29 -15.17 16.54 7.32
N LEU A 30 -15.74 16.52 8.53
CA LEU A 30 -16.18 15.30 9.22
C LEU A 30 -17.30 14.58 8.48
N THR A 31 -18.03 15.26 7.59
CA THR A 31 -19.05 14.63 6.74
C THR A 31 -18.46 14.24 5.38
N LEU A 32 -17.65 15.11 4.76
CA LEU A 32 -17.15 14.90 3.40
C LEU A 32 -16.19 13.71 3.26
N PHE A 33 -15.19 13.58 4.15
CA PHE A 33 -14.13 12.58 3.97
C PHE A 33 -14.51 11.15 4.36
N PRO A 34 -15.46 10.92 5.29
CA PRO A 34 -16.08 9.60 5.45
C PRO A 34 -16.86 9.13 4.22
N ILE A 35 -17.60 10.04 3.55
CA ILE A 35 -18.29 9.74 2.28
C ILE A 35 -17.27 9.30 1.22
N ASP A 36 -16.13 9.99 1.10
CA ASP A 36 -15.04 9.57 0.23
C ASP A 36 -14.52 8.16 0.58
N GLY A 37 -14.46 7.82 1.88
CA GLY A 37 -14.16 6.46 2.34
C GLY A 37 -15.15 5.40 1.83
N VAL A 38 -16.44 5.72 1.79
CA VAL A 38 -17.46 4.85 1.19
C VAL A 38 -17.26 4.72 -0.33
N LEU A 39 -16.97 5.81 -1.04
CA LEU A 39 -16.69 5.77 -2.48
C LEU A 39 -15.48 4.89 -2.81
N VAL A 40 -14.41 5.03 -2.01
CA VAL A 40 -13.23 4.17 -2.07
C VAL A 40 -13.60 2.71 -1.79
N SER A 41 -14.51 2.46 -0.85
CA SER A 41 -14.94 1.11 -0.49
C SER A 41 -15.72 0.38 -1.57
N ILE A 42 -16.60 1.09 -2.28
CA ILE A 42 -17.37 0.54 -3.40
C ILE A 42 -16.44 -0.06 -4.47
N LYS A 43 -15.29 0.58 -4.70
CA LYS A 43 -14.32 0.17 -5.74
C LYS A 43 -13.74 -1.23 -5.54
N PHE A 44 -13.75 -1.78 -4.32
CA PHE A 44 -13.22 -3.13 -4.08
C PHE A 44 -14.16 -4.25 -4.53
N HIS A 45 -15.46 -4.00 -4.59
CA HIS A 45 -16.43 -4.97 -5.11
C HIS A 45 -17.04 -4.54 -6.45
N ASN A 46 -16.85 -3.27 -6.85
CA ASN A 46 -17.21 -2.74 -8.16
C ASN A 46 -16.13 -1.77 -8.69
N PRO A 47 -15.01 -2.28 -9.25
CA PRO A 47 -13.88 -1.46 -9.68
C PRO A 47 -14.20 -0.42 -10.77
N GLU A 48 -15.22 -0.68 -11.61
CA GLU A 48 -15.65 0.25 -12.67
C GLU A 48 -16.52 1.39 -12.16
N PHE A 49 -16.96 1.37 -10.90
CA PHE A 49 -17.75 2.46 -10.33
C PHE A 49 -16.97 3.78 -10.41
N LEU A 50 -17.39 4.67 -11.32
CA LEU A 50 -16.69 5.92 -11.68
C LEU A 50 -15.24 5.69 -12.15
N GLY A 51 -14.94 4.50 -12.68
CA GLY A 51 -13.58 4.05 -13.04
C GLY A 51 -13.01 4.71 -14.30
N ASN A 52 -13.86 5.14 -15.23
CA ASN A 52 -13.44 5.79 -16.48
C ASN A 52 -12.97 7.25 -16.31
N ILE A 53 -13.02 7.79 -15.09
CA ILE A 53 -12.64 9.17 -14.79
C ILE A 53 -11.39 9.12 -13.91
N ALA A 54 -10.26 9.57 -14.46
CA ALA A 54 -8.96 9.51 -13.78
C ALA A 54 -9.01 10.11 -12.35
N TRP A 55 -9.73 11.22 -12.19
CA TRP A 55 -9.86 11.97 -10.94
C TRP A 55 -10.57 11.21 -9.83
N LEU A 56 -11.40 10.23 -10.21
CA LEU A 56 -12.22 9.43 -9.31
C LEU A 56 -11.71 7.99 -9.24
N SER A 57 -10.51 7.70 -9.74
CA SER A 57 -9.90 6.37 -9.63
C SER A 57 -9.53 6.06 -8.17
N PHE A 58 -9.44 4.77 -7.82
CA PHE A 58 -9.11 4.34 -6.46
C PHE A 58 -7.81 4.98 -5.94
N GLY A 59 -6.76 4.98 -6.76
CA GLY A 59 -5.44 5.48 -6.38
C GLY A 59 -5.39 6.98 -6.10
N ARG A 60 -6.34 7.76 -6.64
CA ARG A 60 -6.45 9.20 -6.38
C ARG A 60 -7.40 9.53 -5.22
N LEU A 61 -8.45 8.73 -5.01
CA LEU A 61 -9.39 8.91 -3.90
C LEU A 61 -8.83 8.43 -2.56
N ARG A 62 -8.11 7.30 -2.50
CA ARG A 62 -7.54 6.80 -1.24
C ARG A 62 -6.75 7.87 -0.45
N PRO A 63 -5.79 8.61 -1.04
CA PRO A 63 -5.05 9.62 -0.28
C PRO A 63 -5.91 10.82 0.13
N ILE A 64 -7.02 11.11 -0.58
CA ILE A 64 -7.98 12.13 -0.19
C ILE A 64 -8.68 11.71 1.10
N HIS A 65 -9.17 10.47 1.17
CA HIS A 65 -9.77 9.93 2.39
C HIS A 65 -8.79 9.99 3.56
N VAL A 66 -7.56 9.50 3.39
CA VAL A 66 -6.55 9.44 4.46
C VAL A 66 -6.18 10.84 4.95
N ASN A 67 -5.74 11.74 4.06
CA ASN A 67 -5.33 13.08 4.45
C ASN A 67 -6.52 13.93 4.92
N GLY A 68 -7.68 13.73 4.33
CA GLY A 68 -8.92 14.40 4.68
C GLY A 68 -9.42 14.03 6.07
N VAL A 69 -9.36 12.75 6.45
CA VAL A 69 -9.72 12.34 7.83
C VAL A 69 -8.71 12.87 8.85
N ILE A 70 -7.41 12.80 8.56
CA ILE A 70 -6.35 13.25 9.48
C ILE A 70 -6.38 14.78 9.65
N PHE A 71 -6.27 15.54 8.57
CA PHE A 71 -6.13 17.00 8.60
C PHE A 71 -7.48 17.72 8.53
N GLY A 72 -8.42 17.22 7.73
CA GLY A 72 -9.76 17.78 7.61
C GLY A 72 -10.64 17.50 8.81
N ALA A 73 -10.98 16.24 9.05
CA ALA A 73 -11.94 15.89 10.10
C ALA A 73 -11.33 16.03 11.50
N PHE A 74 -10.27 15.29 11.81
CA PHE A 74 -9.71 15.25 13.16
C PHE A 74 -9.02 16.57 13.54
N SER A 75 -8.04 17.03 12.76
CA SER A 75 -7.21 18.19 13.13
C SER A 75 -8.00 19.49 13.22
N THR A 76 -8.92 19.75 12.27
CA THR A 76 -9.84 20.90 12.35
C THR A 76 -10.73 20.81 13.59
N GLY A 77 -11.21 19.60 13.93
CA GLY A 77 -11.97 19.35 15.15
C GLY A 77 -11.16 19.59 16.42
N PHE A 78 -9.91 19.14 16.44
CA PHE A 78 -8.99 19.42 17.53
C PHE A 78 -8.76 20.92 17.71
N PHE A 79 -8.48 21.67 16.64
CA PHE A 79 -8.30 23.13 16.73
C PHE A 79 -9.56 23.85 17.24
N THR A 80 -10.74 23.44 16.77
CA THR A 80 -12.03 23.93 17.29
C THR A 80 -12.11 23.80 18.80
N LEU A 81 -11.78 22.61 19.31
CA LEU A 81 -11.88 22.30 20.73
C LEU A 81 -10.78 22.96 21.55
N VAL A 82 -9.55 23.04 21.03
CA VAL A 82 -8.41 23.75 21.64
C VAL A 82 -8.72 25.22 21.86
N TYR A 83 -9.28 25.90 20.86
CA TYR A 83 -9.68 27.30 20.99
C TYR A 83 -10.82 27.53 22.00
N TYR A 84 -11.55 26.48 22.36
CA TYR A 84 -12.54 26.53 23.43
C TYR A 84 -11.92 26.28 24.82
N PHE A 85 -11.12 25.23 24.99
CA PHE A 85 -10.69 24.82 26.33
C PHE A 85 -9.39 25.46 26.81
N VAL A 86 -8.42 25.76 25.92
CA VAL A 86 -7.12 26.34 26.33
C VAL A 86 -7.30 27.68 27.05
N PRO A 87 -8.08 28.65 26.54
CA PRO A 87 -8.31 29.90 27.25
C PRO A 87 -8.92 29.72 28.64
N LYS A 88 -9.81 28.71 28.80
CA LYS A 88 -10.47 28.40 30.06
C LYS A 88 -9.49 27.87 31.11
N ILE A 89 -8.65 26.92 30.75
CA ILE A 89 -7.70 26.30 31.69
C ILE A 89 -6.46 27.16 31.94
N CYS A 90 -6.13 28.09 31.03
CA CYS A 90 -5.08 29.09 31.28
C CYS A 90 -5.61 30.32 32.04
N GLY A 91 -6.93 30.53 32.09
CA GLY A 91 -7.56 31.70 32.72
C GLY A 91 -7.25 33.02 31.99
N VAL A 92 -6.89 32.95 30.70
CA VAL A 92 -6.56 34.12 29.86
C VAL A 92 -7.12 33.93 28.46
N ARG A 93 -7.41 35.03 27.76
CA ARG A 93 -7.83 35.00 26.35
C ARG A 93 -6.72 34.44 25.46
N LEU A 94 -7.12 33.91 24.31
CA LEU A 94 -6.21 33.35 23.31
C LEU A 94 -5.20 34.43 22.85
N TYR A 95 -3.92 34.07 22.82
CA TYR A 95 -2.86 34.96 22.37
C TYR A 95 -3.08 35.39 20.91
N LYS A 96 -2.98 36.69 20.61
CA LYS A 96 -3.19 37.26 19.27
C LYS A 96 -4.39 36.63 18.56
N GLU A 97 -5.55 36.70 19.19
CA GLU A 97 -6.77 36.01 18.76
C GLU A 97 -7.14 36.26 17.28
N ALA A 98 -6.87 37.47 16.77
CA ALA A 98 -7.08 37.84 15.36
C ALA A 98 -6.35 36.93 14.35
N TRP A 99 -5.18 36.37 14.72
CA TRP A 99 -4.44 35.42 13.89
C TRP A 99 -5.26 34.17 13.56
N SER A 100 -6.21 33.80 14.42
CA SER A 100 -7.04 32.61 14.21
C SER A 100 -7.96 32.72 12.99
N THR A 101 -8.31 33.94 12.57
CA THR A 101 -9.07 34.13 11.32
C THR A 101 -8.20 33.88 10.10
N ILE A 102 -6.93 34.29 10.14
CA ILE A 102 -5.97 34.06 9.06
C ILE A 102 -5.63 32.56 8.98
N THR A 103 -5.31 31.94 10.11
CA THR A 103 -4.99 30.49 10.14
C THR A 103 -6.18 29.64 9.74
N PHE A 104 -7.41 30.05 10.07
CA PHE A 104 -8.63 29.39 9.60
C PHE A 104 -8.68 29.31 8.07
N TRP A 105 -8.44 30.42 7.38
CA TRP A 105 -8.48 30.43 5.92
C TRP A 105 -7.31 29.67 5.31
N ILE A 106 -6.08 29.88 5.80
CA ILE A 106 -4.90 29.13 5.33
C ILE A 106 -5.14 27.63 5.45
N TRP A 107 -5.63 27.16 6.61
CA TRP A 107 -5.90 25.75 6.87
C TRP A 107 -6.94 25.15 5.92
N ASN A 108 -8.11 25.77 5.83
CA ASN A 108 -9.21 25.23 5.02
C ASN A 108 -8.93 25.32 3.51
N ILE A 109 -8.27 26.39 3.06
CA ILE A 109 -7.82 26.52 1.66
C ILE A 109 -6.77 25.46 1.36
N ALA A 110 -5.81 25.21 2.27
CA ALA A 110 -4.80 24.18 2.07
C ALA A 110 -5.42 22.78 1.93
N ILE A 111 -6.42 22.44 2.75
CA ILE A 111 -7.11 21.14 2.67
C ILE A 111 -7.92 21.01 1.38
N ALA A 112 -8.64 22.07 0.98
CA ALA A 112 -9.41 22.09 -0.25
C ALA A 112 -8.48 21.95 -1.48
N LEU A 113 -7.41 22.75 -1.56
CA LEU A 113 -6.43 22.69 -2.63
C LEU A 113 -5.68 21.37 -2.63
N GLY A 114 -5.35 20.83 -1.45
CA GLY A 114 -4.78 19.50 -1.28
C GLY A 114 -5.67 18.42 -1.90
N THR A 115 -6.96 18.44 -1.55
CA THR A 115 -7.96 17.50 -2.09
C THR A 115 -8.01 17.57 -3.63
N VAL A 116 -8.17 18.78 -4.19
CA VAL A 116 -8.21 18.97 -5.66
C VAL A 116 -6.89 18.54 -6.31
N SER A 117 -5.74 18.80 -5.68
CA SER A 117 -4.44 18.42 -6.21
C SER A 117 -4.26 16.90 -6.29
N LEU A 118 -4.72 16.15 -5.28
CA LEU A 118 -4.69 14.69 -5.27
C LEU A 118 -5.60 14.11 -6.36
N MET A 119 -6.80 14.68 -6.55
CA MET A 119 -7.69 14.30 -7.66
C MET A 119 -7.02 14.53 -9.03
N ALA A 120 -6.29 15.63 -9.17
CA ALA A 120 -5.53 15.94 -10.38
C ALA A 120 -4.30 15.04 -10.59
N GLY A 121 -3.90 14.25 -9.58
CA GLY A 121 -2.79 13.30 -9.64
C GLY A 121 -1.48 13.81 -9.03
N PHE A 122 -1.47 14.94 -8.33
CA PHE A 122 -0.29 15.39 -7.60
C PHE A 122 -0.10 14.55 -6.34
N ASN A 123 0.73 13.50 -6.43
CA ASN A 123 1.03 12.58 -5.32
C ASN A 123 2.55 12.42 -5.17
N LYS A 124 3.07 12.60 -3.95
CA LYS A 124 4.50 12.44 -3.64
C LYS A 124 4.95 10.99 -3.41
N GLY A 125 4.03 10.05 -3.20
CA GLY A 125 4.36 8.65 -2.94
C GLY A 125 4.78 8.33 -1.50
N ILE A 126 4.34 9.15 -0.53
CA ILE A 126 4.59 8.96 0.91
C ILE A 126 3.24 8.89 1.64
N GLU A 127 2.94 7.78 2.31
CA GLU A 127 1.66 7.63 3.02
C GLU A 127 1.53 8.70 4.12
N ALA A 128 0.33 9.28 4.24
CA ALA A 128 0.02 10.41 5.14
C ALA A 128 0.85 11.68 4.89
N GLY A 129 1.56 11.76 3.76
CA GLY A 129 2.37 12.90 3.34
C GLY A 129 2.22 13.19 1.85
N GLU A 130 1.09 12.81 1.24
CA GLU A 130 0.90 12.80 -0.21
C GLU A 130 0.78 14.18 -0.84
N TYR A 131 0.31 15.18 -0.09
CA TYR A 131 0.07 16.51 -0.61
C TYR A 131 1.31 17.12 -1.29
N PRO A 132 1.15 17.84 -2.41
CA PRO A 132 2.28 18.49 -3.05
C PRO A 132 2.93 19.53 -2.12
N VAL A 133 4.21 19.83 -2.36
CA VAL A 133 5.04 20.66 -1.46
C VAL A 133 4.39 22.00 -1.13
N TRP A 134 3.77 22.66 -2.12
CA TRP A 134 3.14 23.96 -1.93
C TRP A 134 1.94 23.90 -0.97
N VAL A 135 1.11 22.84 -1.01
CA VAL A 135 0.07 22.60 0.01
C VAL A 135 0.72 22.32 1.36
N GLY A 136 1.79 21.52 1.35
CA GLY A 136 2.58 21.21 2.53
C GLY A 136 3.07 22.47 3.26
N VAL A 137 3.55 23.47 2.52
CA VAL A 137 3.99 24.76 3.06
C VAL A 137 2.83 25.52 3.71
N LEU A 138 1.64 25.55 3.10
CA LEU A 138 0.47 26.22 3.68
C LEU A 138 0.04 25.58 5.00
N ILE A 139 -0.03 24.24 5.04
CA ILE A 139 -0.34 23.48 6.26
C ILE A 139 0.71 23.78 7.33
N MET A 140 1.99 23.77 6.96
CA MET A 140 3.08 24.08 7.90
C MET A 140 2.96 25.49 8.48
N ILE A 141 2.70 26.50 7.66
CA ILE A 141 2.51 27.88 8.12
C ILE A 141 1.36 27.95 9.13
N ALA A 142 0.21 27.33 8.80
CA ALA A 142 -0.93 27.29 9.72
C ALA A 142 -0.59 26.57 11.04
N LEU A 143 0.09 25.42 10.98
CA LEU A 143 0.53 24.68 12.17
C LEU A 143 1.46 25.51 13.05
N ILE A 144 2.48 26.17 12.48
CA ILE A 144 3.41 27.01 13.23
C ILE A 144 2.67 28.17 13.90
N LEU A 145 1.79 28.86 13.16
CA LEU A 145 1.02 29.97 13.70
C LEU A 145 0.10 29.53 14.85
N ILE A 146 -0.60 28.39 14.70
CA ILE A 146 -1.44 27.81 15.76
C ILE A 146 -0.59 27.41 16.98
N THR A 147 0.56 26.77 16.76
CA THR A 147 1.50 26.40 17.82
C THR A 147 1.97 27.62 18.60
N ILE A 148 2.43 28.68 17.92
CA ILE A 148 2.82 29.95 18.56
C ILE A 148 1.65 30.55 19.34
N GLN A 149 0.43 30.48 18.78
CA GLN A 149 -0.77 30.99 19.42
C GLN A 149 -1.08 30.27 20.75
N VAL A 150 -1.07 28.94 20.74
CA VAL A 150 -1.37 28.13 21.91
C VAL A 150 -0.26 28.29 22.96
N TYR A 151 1.01 28.19 22.57
CA TYR A 151 2.13 28.38 23.50
C TYR A 151 2.15 29.78 24.11
N GLY A 152 1.92 30.83 23.31
CA GLY A 152 1.81 32.20 23.80
C GLY A 152 0.66 32.37 24.82
N THR A 153 -0.43 31.62 24.67
CA THR A 153 -1.54 31.58 25.63
C THR A 153 -1.12 30.89 26.93
N VAL A 154 -0.45 29.73 26.83
CA VAL A 154 0.02 28.96 27.98
C VAL A 154 1.09 29.70 28.79
N PHE A 155 1.99 30.43 28.13
CA PHE A 155 3.02 31.22 28.82
C PHE A 155 2.45 32.46 29.53
N ARG A 156 1.25 32.90 29.18
CA ARG A 156 0.53 34.02 29.80
C ARG A 156 -0.51 33.57 30.82
N ARG A 157 -0.62 32.28 31.09
CA ARG A 157 -1.62 31.72 31.99
C ARG A 157 -1.57 32.35 33.39
N ARG A 158 -2.73 32.42 34.04
CA ARG A 158 -2.87 32.81 35.45
C ARG A 158 -2.73 31.62 36.39
N GLU A 159 -3.01 30.42 35.91
CA GLU A 159 -2.93 29.19 36.70
C GLU A 159 -1.48 28.71 36.90
N LYS A 160 -1.08 28.46 38.16
CA LYS A 160 0.29 28.02 38.49
C LYS A 160 0.60 26.65 37.91
N ARG A 161 -0.31 25.69 38.12
CA ARG A 161 -0.17 24.30 37.68
C ARG A 161 -0.64 24.17 36.24
N VAL A 162 0.13 23.43 35.45
CA VAL A 162 -0.25 23.11 34.07
C VAL A 162 -1.14 21.87 34.13
N TYR A 163 -2.40 21.99 33.69
CA TYR A 163 -3.34 20.88 33.66
C TYR A 163 -2.90 19.81 32.65
N VAL A 164 -3.24 18.54 32.89
CA VAL A 164 -2.81 17.39 32.07
C VAL A 164 -3.14 17.58 30.59
N ALA A 165 -4.34 18.09 30.27
CA ALA A 165 -4.72 18.37 28.89
C ALA A 165 -3.79 19.36 28.18
N LEU A 166 -3.19 20.33 28.90
CA LEU A 166 -2.20 21.24 28.32
C LEU A 166 -0.89 20.54 28.00
N TRP A 167 -0.45 19.56 28.80
CA TRP A 167 0.78 18.80 28.51
C TRP A 167 0.67 18.12 27.15
N TYR A 168 -0.41 17.38 26.97
CA TYR A 168 -0.70 16.69 25.71
C TYR A 168 -0.94 17.66 24.55
N THR A 169 -1.64 18.78 24.77
CA THR A 169 -1.87 19.80 23.71
C THR A 169 -0.56 20.40 23.23
N MET A 170 0.33 20.78 24.15
CA MET A 170 1.63 21.36 23.83
C MET A 170 2.51 20.35 23.10
N ALA A 171 2.59 19.12 23.62
CA ALA A 171 3.36 18.04 23.03
C ALA A 171 2.88 17.71 21.60
N ALA A 172 1.56 17.59 21.40
CA ALA A 172 0.97 17.35 20.08
C ALA A 172 1.42 18.39 19.05
N LEU A 173 1.31 19.68 19.41
CA LEU A 173 1.61 20.79 18.50
C LEU A 173 3.09 20.88 18.15
N ILE A 174 3.99 20.76 19.15
CA ILE A 174 5.43 20.85 18.88
C ILE A 174 5.95 19.65 18.10
N TRP A 175 5.57 18.43 18.49
CA TRP A 175 6.04 17.22 17.80
C TRP A 175 5.51 17.15 16.37
N THR A 176 4.28 17.60 16.12
CA THR A 176 3.75 17.68 14.76
C THR A 176 4.49 18.72 13.92
N ALA A 177 4.78 19.89 14.48
CA ALA A 177 5.59 20.89 13.79
C ALA A 177 7.00 20.39 13.44
N MET A 178 7.57 19.48 14.25
CA MET A 178 8.87 18.85 14.01
C MET A 178 8.80 17.63 13.07
N ASN A 179 7.71 16.85 13.11
CA ASN A 179 7.52 15.65 12.28
C ASN A 179 7.04 15.99 10.86
N TYR A 180 6.21 17.02 10.70
CA TYR A 180 5.64 17.37 9.40
C TYR A 180 6.70 17.62 8.31
N PRO A 181 7.84 18.30 8.56
CA PRO A 181 8.92 18.44 7.60
C PRO A 181 9.52 17.12 7.14
N LEU A 182 9.63 16.15 8.04
CA LEU A 182 10.24 14.84 7.77
C LEU A 182 9.51 14.17 6.59
N GLY A 183 8.19 14.01 6.67
CA GLY A 183 7.40 13.39 5.60
C GLY A 183 7.16 14.28 4.39
N ASN A 184 7.11 15.61 4.56
CA ASN A 184 6.65 16.50 3.48
C ASN A 184 7.77 17.18 2.69
N PHE A 185 8.97 17.34 3.26
CA PHE A 185 10.08 18.08 2.65
C PHE A 185 11.40 17.30 2.64
N ILE A 186 11.62 16.35 3.57
CA ILE A 186 12.87 15.60 3.67
C ILE A 186 12.76 14.27 2.92
N LEU A 187 11.86 13.38 3.35
CA LEU A 187 11.74 12.02 2.80
C LEU A 187 11.52 11.96 1.28
N PRO A 188 10.66 12.80 0.67
CA PRO A 188 10.39 12.68 -0.77
C PRO A 188 11.56 13.10 -1.68
N TYR A 189 12.61 13.72 -1.14
CA TYR A 189 13.65 14.38 -1.95
C TYR A 189 15.08 14.06 -1.53
N TRP A 190 15.32 13.66 -0.27
CA TRP A 190 16.67 13.61 0.30
C TRP A 190 17.09 12.24 0.83
N VAL A 191 16.17 11.30 1.01
CA VAL A 191 16.46 9.98 1.61
C VAL A 191 16.03 8.87 0.67
N ASN A 192 16.99 8.03 0.26
CA ASN A 192 16.81 6.91 -0.64
C ASN A 192 16.83 5.54 0.06
N GLY A 193 16.35 4.54 -0.68
CA GLY A 193 16.43 3.13 -0.33
C GLY A 193 15.76 2.72 0.97
N VAL A 194 16.28 1.67 1.60
CA VAL A 194 15.66 1.09 2.81
C VAL A 194 15.67 2.05 4.00
N ASN A 195 16.57 3.03 4.01
CA ASN A 195 16.59 4.10 5.01
C ASN A 195 15.37 5.03 4.84
N SER A 196 14.96 5.29 3.59
CA SER A 196 13.71 6.00 3.29
C SER A 196 12.51 5.28 3.91
N ALA A 197 12.46 3.94 3.77
CA ALA A 197 11.41 3.12 4.36
C ALA A 197 11.39 3.17 5.90
N ALA A 198 12.56 3.02 6.54
CA ALA A 198 12.66 3.09 8.00
C ALA A 198 12.15 4.43 8.55
N LEU A 199 12.57 5.55 7.95
CA LEU A 199 12.13 6.88 8.36
C LEU A 199 10.68 7.20 7.99
N HIS A 200 10.19 6.66 6.87
CA HIS A 200 8.77 6.78 6.54
C HIS A 200 7.91 6.06 7.57
N GLY A 201 8.34 4.87 8.02
CA GLY A 201 7.70 4.14 9.12
C GLY A 201 7.62 4.99 10.39
N LEU A 202 8.71 5.72 10.69
CA LEU A 202 8.71 6.70 11.78
C LEU A 202 7.71 7.84 11.56
N TYR A 203 7.73 8.44 10.37
CA TYR A 203 6.84 9.56 10.03
C TYR A 203 5.36 9.19 10.17
N ILE A 204 4.92 8.08 9.57
CA ILE A 204 3.51 7.66 9.62
C ILE A 204 3.08 7.30 11.04
N HIS A 205 3.97 6.66 11.79
CA HIS A 205 3.68 6.32 13.17
C HIS A 205 3.61 7.57 14.05
N TYR A 206 4.42 8.59 13.77
CA TYR A 206 4.37 9.87 14.46
C TYR A 206 3.13 10.69 14.12
N VAL A 207 2.57 10.57 12.92
CA VAL A 207 1.26 11.17 12.60
C VAL A 207 0.17 10.61 13.52
N VAL A 208 0.16 9.30 13.79
CA VAL A 208 -0.85 8.74 14.72
C VAL A 208 -0.46 8.99 16.17
N GLY A 209 0.82 8.90 16.49
CA GLY A 209 1.35 8.77 17.83
C GLY A 209 1.84 10.00 18.55
N LEU A 210 2.37 10.95 17.79
CA LEU A 210 2.86 12.22 18.31
C LEU A 210 1.93 13.38 17.92
N TRP A 211 1.05 13.19 16.93
CA TRP A 211 -0.03 14.12 16.62
C TRP A 211 -1.38 13.66 17.16
N ILE A 212 -2.01 12.67 16.53
CA ILE A 212 -3.42 12.33 16.79
C ILE A 212 -3.62 11.84 18.23
N THR A 213 -2.76 10.94 18.72
CA THR A 213 -2.90 10.36 20.06
C THR A 213 -2.78 11.40 21.17
N PRO A 214 -1.73 12.23 21.25
CA PRO A 214 -1.64 13.29 22.24
C PRO A 214 -2.74 14.33 22.08
N ALA A 215 -3.07 14.74 20.84
CA ALA A 215 -4.17 15.67 20.59
C ALA A 215 -5.51 15.13 21.10
N GLY A 216 -5.82 13.86 20.82
CA GLY A 216 -7.01 13.17 21.31
C GLY A 216 -7.03 13.03 22.83
N LEU A 217 -5.91 12.62 23.44
CA LEU A 217 -5.77 12.52 24.89
C LEU A 217 -6.04 13.87 25.56
N ALA A 218 -5.54 14.97 24.99
CA ALA A 218 -5.86 16.31 25.49
C ALA A 218 -7.37 16.60 25.50
N LEU A 219 -8.11 16.16 24.49
CA LEU A 219 -9.57 16.31 24.43
C LEU A 219 -10.24 15.56 25.57
N ILE A 220 -10.02 14.26 25.71
CA ILE A 220 -10.72 13.45 26.73
C ILE A 220 -10.30 13.85 28.15
N TYR A 221 -9.03 14.21 28.39
CA TYR A 221 -8.57 14.69 29.70
C TYR A 221 -9.27 15.99 30.14
N TYR A 222 -9.70 16.83 29.21
CA TYR A 222 -10.47 18.02 29.53
C TYR A 222 -11.98 17.75 29.57
N PHE A 223 -12.52 17.13 28.52
CA PHE A 223 -13.96 17.06 28.32
C PHE A 223 -14.65 15.95 29.11
N LEU A 224 -14.01 14.81 29.37
CA LEU A 224 -14.65 13.73 30.15
C LEU A 224 -14.94 14.16 31.59
N PRO A 225 -13.97 14.69 32.38
CA PRO A 225 -14.26 15.22 33.72
C PRO A 225 -15.32 16.34 33.70
N SER A 226 -15.25 17.19 32.67
CA SER A 226 -16.16 18.34 32.50
C SER A 226 -17.59 17.94 32.13
N ALA A 227 -17.76 16.88 31.34
CA ALA A 227 -19.05 16.33 30.94
C ALA A 227 -19.67 15.49 32.06
N ALA A 228 -18.85 14.65 32.71
CA ALA A 228 -19.26 13.81 33.84
C ALA A 228 -19.48 14.61 35.14
N ARG A 229 -18.96 15.84 35.21
CA ARG A 229 -18.90 16.65 36.44
C ARG A 229 -18.29 15.85 37.60
N ASN A 230 -17.19 15.16 37.30
CA ASN A 230 -16.43 14.35 38.26
C ASN A 230 -14.96 14.76 38.21
N PRO A 231 -14.24 14.79 39.34
CA PRO A 231 -12.81 15.06 39.31
C PRO A 231 -12.07 13.95 38.55
N LEU A 232 -10.93 14.33 37.95
CA LEU A 232 -10.03 13.38 37.33
C LEU A 232 -9.53 12.37 38.37
N TYR A 233 -9.59 11.08 38.04
CA TYR A 233 -9.30 9.99 38.99
C TYR A 233 -7.88 10.04 39.57
N SER A 234 -6.83 10.11 38.74
CA SER A 234 -5.46 10.10 39.23
C SER A 234 -4.52 11.00 38.43
N HIS A 235 -4.02 12.03 39.11
CA HIS A 235 -2.95 12.89 38.57
C HIS A 235 -1.62 12.12 38.41
N LYS A 236 -1.31 11.17 39.32
CA LYS A 236 -0.08 10.37 39.23
C LYS A 236 -0.08 9.46 38.00
N LEU A 237 -1.20 8.79 37.72
CA LEU A 237 -1.35 7.97 36.50
C LEU A 237 -1.23 8.82 35.23
N SER A 238 -1.77 10.04 35.26
CA SER A 238 -1.63 10.99 34.15
C SER A 238 -0.17 11.34 33.84
N LEU A 239 0.65 11.50 34.89
CA LEU A 239 2.08 11.80 34.77
C LEU A 239 2.85 10.60 34.18
N ILE A 240 2.60 9.39 34.69
CA ILE A 240 3.22 8.16 34.17
C ILE A 240 2.83 7.98 32.71
N GLY A 241 1.54 8.04 32.39
CA GLY A 241 1.05 7.89 31.02
C GLY A 241 1.68 8.89 30.05
N PHE A 242 1.77 10.17 30.42
CA PHE A 242 2.34 11.21 29.56
C PHE A 242 3.81 10.93 29.24
N TRP A 243 4.64 10.71 30.28
CA TRP A 243 6.08 10.53 30.07
C TRP A 243 6.44 9.18 29.46
N SER A 244 5.69 8.12 29.77
CA SER A 244 5.87 6.82 29.11
C SER A 244 5.54 6.90 27.62
N ILE A 245 4.48 7.61 27.21
CA ILE A 245 4.21 7.87 25.78
C ILE A 245 5.36 8.67 25.17
N ALA A 246 5.74 9.79 25.79
CA ALA A 246 6.79 10.67 25.27
C ALA A 246 8.14 9.95 25.04
N PHE A 247 8.47 8.98 25.91
CA PHE A 247 9.73 8.24 25.84
C PHE A 247 9.65 7.00 24.93
N LEU A 248 8.57 6.22 25.00
CA LEU A 248 8.49 4.93 24.32
C LEU A 248 8.04 5.04 22.87
N TYR A 249 7.06 5.91 22.60
CA TYR A 249 6.44 6.04 21.29
C TYR A 249 7.42 6.38 20.14
N PRO A 250 8.43 7.26 20.37
CA PRO A 250 9.42 7.57 19.35
C PRO A 250 10.15 6.37 18.72
N PHE A 251 10.16 5.22 19.37
CA PHE A 251 10.96 4.07 18.94
C PHE A 251 10.24 3.04 18.05
N LEU A 252 8.96 3.25 17.74
CA LEU A 252 8.11 2.20 17.17
C LEU A 252 8.04 2.12 15.65
N GLY A 253 8.43 3.16 14.90
CA GLY A 253 8.05 3.32 13.49
C GLY A 253 8.35 2.13 12.57
N ILE A 254 9.42 1.37 12.84
CA ILE A 254 9.85 0.25 12.00
C ILE A 254 8.89 -0.95 12.07
N HIS A 255 7.98 -1.02 13.05
CA HIS A 255 6.97 -2.09 13.05
C HIS A 255 6.08 -2.07 11.81
N HIS A 256 5.99 -0.97 11.06
CA HIS A 256 5.26 -0.96 9.78
C HIS A 256 5.93 -1.79 8.68
N TYR A 257 7.21 -2.15 8.85
CA TYR A 257 8.02 -2.82 7.84
C TYR A 257 8.76 -4.05 8.41
N LEU A 258 8.11 -4.80 9.30
CA LEU A 258 8.69 -6.07 9.75
C LEU A 258 8.85 -7.04 8.58
N TYR A 259 9.92 -7.84 8.64
CA TYR A 259 10.34 -8.77 7.59
C TYR A 259 10.72 -8.10 6.27
N SER A 260 10.86 -6.77 6.26
CA SER A 260 11.48 -6.05 5.15
C SER A 260 13.02 -6.17 5.21
N PRO A 261 13.73 -5.69 4.18
CA PRO A 261 15.19 -5.68 4.15
C PRO A 261 15.87 -4.68 5.12
N ILE A 262 15.09 -3.99 5.96
CA ILE A 262 15.61 -3.17 7.06
C ILE A 262 16.30 -4.08 8.09
N ALA A 263 17.40 -3.62 8.71
CA ALA A 263 18.18 -4.41 9.66
C ALA A 263 17.34 -5.05 10.77
N ALA A 264 17.48 -6.36 10.97
CA ALA A 264 16.62 -7.16 11.85
C ALA A 264 16.65 -6.73 13.33
N TRP A 265 17.76 -6.16 13.81
CA TRP A 265 17.87 -5.68 15.19
C TRP A 265 16.97 -4.46 15.44
N THR A 266 16.87 -3.53 14.47
CA THR A 266 16.01 -2.34 14.57
C THR A 266 14.53 -2.73 14.62
N GLN A 267 14.16 -3.76 13.85
CA GLN A 267 12.83 -4.37 13.89
C GLN A 267 12.52 -4.91 15.29
N THR A 268 13.45 -5.64 15.91
CA THR A 268 13.27 -6.17 17.28
C THR A 268 13.14 -5.07 18.32
N VAL A 269 13.90 -3.97 18.20
CA VAL A 269 13.74 -2.79 19.06
C VAL A 269 12.34 -2.21 18.94
N ALA A 270 11.83 -2.01 17.73
CA ALA A 270 10.48 -1.48 17.51
C ALA A 270 9.39 -2.37 18.17
N ILE A 271 9.54 -3.70 18.11
CA ILE A 271 8.64 -4.65 18.77
C ILE A 271 8.68 -4.49 20.30
N ALA A 272 9.89 -4.44 20.88
CA ALA A 272 10.04 -4.32 22.33
C ALA A 272 9.37 -3.06 22.87
N TYR A 273 9.57 -1.92 22.20
CA TYR A 273 8.89 -0.68 22.57
C TYR A 273 7.38 -0.74 22.29
N GLY A 274 6.96 -1.44 21.24
CA GLY A 274 5.55 -1.76 20.94
C GLY A 274 4.83 -2.47 22.08
N VAL A 275 5.48 -3.45 22.70
CA VAL A 275 4.96 -4.15 23.87
C VAL A 275 4.94 -3.23 25.09
N LEU A 276 6.00 -2.43 25.31
CA LEU A 276 6.07 -1.51 26.46
C LEU A 276 5.02 -0.39 26.42
N LEU A 277 4.49 -0.03 25.24
CA LEU A 277 3.38 0.92 25.13
C LEU A 277 2.09 0.45 25.82
N ILE A 278 1.99 -0.81 26.22
CA ILE A 278 0.86 -1.26 27.05
C ILE A 278 0.81 -0.52 28.40
N ILE A 279 1.96 -0.06 28.93
CA ILE A 279 2.05 0.68 30.19
C ILE A 279 1.24 1.98 30.11
N PRO A 280 1.53 2.94 29.20
CA PRO A 280 0.74 4.15 29.10
C PRO A 280 -0.72 3.88 28.76
N VAL A 281 -1.02 2.87 27.94
CA VAL A 281 -2.40 2.48 27.61
C VAL A 281 -3.20 2.18 28.89
N TRP A 282 -2.70 1.29 29.76
CA TRP A 282 -3.37 0.96 31.02
C TRP A 282 -3.50 2.16 31.96
N THR A 283 -2.46 3.00 32.07
CA THR A 283 -2.55 4.18 32.95
C THR A 283 -3.64 5.15 32.51
N VAL A 284 -3.75 5.38 31.20
CA VAL A 284 -4.71 6.30 30.59
C VAL A 284 -6.13 5.76 30.69
N THR A 285 -6.36 4.50 30.33
CA THR A 285 -7.70 3.88 30.38
C THR A 285 -8.22 3.79 31.80
N THR A 286 -7.37 3.38 32.76
CA THR A 286 -7.71 3.35 34.18
C THR A 286 -8.14 4.73 34.68
N ASN A 287 -7.48 5.79 34.22
CA ASN A 287 -7.82 7.15 34.60
C ASN A 287 -9.20 7.57 34.09
N PHE A 288 -9.56 7.19 32.85
CA PHE A 288 -10.85 7.53 32.25
C PHE A 288 -12.00 6.77 32.91
N PHE A 289 -11.87 5.44 33.06
CA PHE A 289 -12.90 4.64 33.71
C PHE A 289 -13.03 4.96 35.20
N GLY A 290 -11.93 5.23 35.90
CA GLY A 290 -11.95 5.72 37.27
C GLY A 290 -12.65 7.07 37.39
N THR A 291 -12.50 7.97 36.41
CA THR A 291 -13.20 9.28 36.37
C THR A 291 -14.71 9.11 36.20
N MET A 292 -15.20 7.97 35.69
CA MET A 292 -16.63 7.68 35.60
C MET A 292 -17.22 7.01 36.85
N SER A 293 -16.40 6.69 37.85
CA SER A 293 -16.89 6.04 39.07
C SER A 293 -18.02 6.83 39.73
N GLY A 294 -19.15 6.17 39.97
CA GLY A 294 -20.39 6.78 40.50
C GLY A 294 -21.20 7.63 39.50
N LYS A 295 -20.75 7.80 38.25
CA LYS A 295 -21.39 8.63 37.21
C LYS A 295 -21.90 7.84 36.00
N TRP A 296 -21.92 6.51 36.07
CA TRP A 296 -22.39 5.64 34.99
C TRP A 296 -23.85 5.88 34.55
N HIS A 297 -24.70 6.40 35.44
CA HIS A 297 -26.08 6.78 35.12
C HIS A 297 -26.18 7.84 34.00
N LEU A 298 -25.11 8.61 33.74
CA LEU A 298 -25.06 9.57 32.63
C LEU A 298 -25.17 8.90 31.25
N LEU A 299 -24.84 7.61 31.13
CA LEU A 299 -25.01 6.86 29.88
C LEU A 299 -26.48 6.64 29.51
N ALA A 300 -27.40 6.70 30.48
CA ALA A 300 -28.84 6.69 30.24
C ALA A 300 -29.41 8.10 29.92
N GLY A 301 -28.62 9.15 30.13
CA GLY A 301 -29.04 10.54 29.95
C GLY A 301 -29.30 10.92 28.49
N ARG A 302 -29.99 12.05 28.30
CA ARG A 302 -30.46 12.55 26.98
C ARG A 302 -29.98 13.96 26.66
N ARG A 303 -29.25 14.62 27.56
CA ARG A 303 -28.69 15.96 27.32
C ARG A 303 -27.44 15.89 26.46
N ALA A 304 -27.02 17.04 25.93
CA ALA A 304 -25.82 17.13 25.11
C ALA A 304 -24.55 16.65 25.84
N SER A 305 -24.40 17.01 27.13
CA SER A 305 -23.31 16.52 27.97
C SER A 305 -23.37 15.02 28.22
N ASP A 306 -24.56 14.44 28.27
CA ASP A 306 -24.74 13.01 28.49
C ASP A 306 -24.28 12.25 27.22
N TYR A 307 -24.67 12.71 26.03
CA TYR A 307 -24.16 12.18 24.76
C TYR A 307 -22.66 12.37 24.58
N ALA A 308 -22.12 13.53 24.98
CA ALA A 308 -20.68 13.75 24.99
C ALA A 308 -19.96 12.66 25.80
N THR A 309 -20.44 12.39 27.03
CA THR A 309 -19.92 11.30 27.87
C THR A 309 -20.02 9.93 27.20
N LYS A 310 -21.14 9.61 26.54
CA LYS A 310 -21.29 8.34 25.81
C LYS A 310 -20.21 8.17 24.73
N PHE A 311 -19.99 9.19 23.90
CA PHE A 311 -18.95 9.15 22.87
C PHE A 311 -17.53 9.08 23.45
N PHE A 312 -17.24 9.78 24.54
CA PHE A 312 -15.94 9.67 25.21
C PHE A 312 -15.66 8.28 25.74
N ILE A 313 -16.66 7.62 26.34
CA ILE A 313 -16.49 6.27 26.89
C ILE A 313 -16.41 5.20 25.81
N VAL A 314 -17.24 5.27 24.78
CA VAL A 314 -17.10 4.35 23.64
C VAL A 314 -15.74 4.55 22.96
N GLY A 315 -15.31 5.79 22.76
CA GLY A 315 -13.98 6.09 22.25
C GLY A 315 -12.86 5.56 23.16
N ALA A 316 -13.01 5.62 24.49
CA ALA A 316 -12.04 5.05 25.42
C ALA A 316 -11.97 3.52 25.36
N ILE A 317 -13.08 2.83 25.07
CA ILE A 317 -13.10 1.38 24.83
C ILE A 317 -12.32 1.06 23.56
N PHE A 318 -12.61 1.76 22.46
CA PHE A 318 -11.87 1.55 21.20
C PHE A 318 -10.42 2.00 21.27
N TYR A 319 -10.07 2.98 22.11
CA TYR A 319 -8.68 3.34 22.40
C TYR A 319 -7.96 2.14 23.01
N PHE A 320 -8.56 1.53 24.04
CA PHE A 320 -7.98 0.34 24.67
C PHE A 320 -7.82 -0.80 23.67
N LEU A 321 -8.89 -1.13 22.92
CA LEU A 321 -8.87 -2.21 21.94
C LEU A 321 -7.87 -1.96 20.81
N GLY A 322 -7.83 -0.74 20.27
CA GLY A 322 -6.94 -0.33 19.19
C GLY A 322 -5.47 -0.33 19.62
N CYS A 323 -5.16 0.22 20.78
CA CYS A 323 -3.79 0.20 21.29
C CYS A 323 -3.35 -1.21 21.69
N PHE A 324 -4.23 -2.01 22.28
CA PHE A 324 -3.93 -3.42 22.59
C PHE A 324 -3.69 -4.21 21.30
N GLN A 325 -4.57 -4.07 20.30
CA GLN A 325 -4.36 -4.66 18.98
C GLN A 325 -3.02 -4.22 18.38
N GLY A 326 -2.68 -2.92 18.45
CA GLY A 326 -1.40 -2.38 17.95
C GLY A 326 -0.18 -3.05 18.58
N SER A 327 -0.18 -3.26 19.90
CA SER A 327 0.90 -3.99 20.58
C SER A 327 0.96 -5.47 20.18
N VAL A 328 -0.19 -6.11 19.94
CA VAL A 328 -0.27 -7.52 19.52
C VAL A 328 0.17 -7.69 18.06
N GLU A 329 -0.26 -6.81 17.17
CA GLU A 329 0.04 -6.93 15.74
C GLU A 329 1.50 -6.60 15.40
N ALA A 330 2.19 -5.86 16.27
CA ALA A 330 3.63 -5.65 16.18
C ALA A 330 4.44 -6.92 16.51
N LEU A 331 3.84 -7.96 17.11
CA LEU A 331 4.56 -9.20 17.37
C LEU A 331 4.86 -9.93 16.06
N ARG A 332 6.10 -10.42 15.91
CA ARG A 332 6.58 -11.16 14.73
C ARG A 332 5.56 -12.18 14.20
N ARG A 333 5.07 -13.09 15.05
CA ARG A 333 4.10 -14.12 14.63
C ARG A 333 2.77 -13.54 14.16
N MET A 334 2.24 -12.53 14.84
CA MET A 334 1.00 -11.89 14.42
C MET A 334 1.20 -11.19 13.08
N GLN A 335 2.30 -10.46 12.94
CA GLN A 335 2.61 -9.71 11.73
C GLN A 335 2.89 -10.60 10.52
N GLN A 336 3.37 -11.83 10.68
CA GLN A 336 3.46 -12.78 9.56
C GLN A 336 2.10 -12.92 8.86
N LEU A 337 1.05 -13.05 9.67
CA LEU A 337 -0.33 -13.30 9.23
C LEU A 337 -1.09 -12.02 8.86
N THR A 338 -0.97 -10.97 9.67
CA THR A 338 -1.82 -9.78 9.58
C THR A 338 -1.23 -8.67 8.73
N HIS A 339 0.08 -8.69 8.46
CA HIS A 339 0.70 -7.65 7.65
C HIS A 339 0.17 -7.72 6.22
N PHE A 340 -0.04 -6.54 5.63
CA PHE A 340 -0.62 -6.34 4.32
C PHE A 340 -2.09 -6.72 4.16
N SER A 341 -2.75 -7.25 5.19
CA SER A 341 -4.18 -7.56 5.11
C SER A 341 -5.05 -6.41 5.64
N ASP A 342 -6.36 -6.55 5.50
CA ASP A 342 -7.33 -5.61 6.08
C ASP A 342 -7.32 -5.55 7.62
N PHE A 343 -6.53 -6.38 8.29
CA PHE A 343 -6.29 -6.27 9.74
C PHE A 343 -5.65 -4.92 10.11
N VAL A 344 -4.69 -4.44 9.30
CA VAL A 344 -4.07 -3.11 9.44
C VAL A 344 -5.08 -1.98 9.20
N ILE A 345 -6.08 -2.24 8.36
CA ILE A 345 -7.14 -1.28 8.04
C ILE A 345 -8.13 -1.24 9.21
N ALA A 346 -8.43 -2.37 9.85
CA ALA A 346 -9.17 -2.43 11.10
C ALA A 346 -8.48 -1.61 12.20
N HIS A 347 -7.15 -1.78 12.37
CA HIS A 347 -6.35 -1.05 13.35
C HIS A 347 -6.50 0.47 13.19
N SER A 348 -6.25 0.96 11.96
CA SER A 348 -6.30 2.39 11.65
C SER A 348 -7.71 2.97 11.83
N HIS A 349 -8.76 2.24 11.45
CA HIS A 349 -10.14 2.70 11.66
C HIS A 349 -10.51 2.71 13.16
N MET A 350 -10.07 1.74 13.95
CA MET A 350 -10.33 1.68 15.40
C MET A 350 -9.62 2.76 16.19
N THR A 351 -8.37 3.07 15.83
CA THR A 351 -7.63 4.15 16.45
C THR A 351 -8.14 5.50 15.97
N VAL A 352 -8.23 5.77 14.66
CA VAL A 352 -8.61 7.09 14.15
C VAL A 352 -10.11 7.37 14.31
N PHE A 353 -10.97 6.57 13.70
CA PHE A 353 -12.42 6.79 13.76
C PHE A 353 -12.98 6.38 15.12
N GLY A 354 -12.76 5.13 15.50
CA GLY A 354 -13.33 4.51 16.70
C GLY A 354 -12.95 5.21 18.01
N THR A 355 -11.82 5.90 18.04
CA THR A 355 -11.38 6.67 19.22
C THR A 355 -11.44 8.17 18.99
N PHE A 356 -10.59 8.69 18.11
CA PHE A 356 -10.26 10.10 18.11
C PHE A 356 -11.35 10.97 17.47
N ILE A 357 -11.97 10.49 16.39
CA ILE A 357 -13.15 11.13 15.80
C ILE A 357 -14.34 11.10 16.77
N LEU A 358 -14.54 10.01 17.51
CA LEU A 358 -15.58 9.96 18.55
C LEU A 358 -15.31 10.98 19.67
N TRP A 359 -14.05 11.21 20.06
CA TRP A 359 -13.71 12.25 21.05
C TRP A 359 -13.90 13.67 20.52
N VAL A 360 -13.60 13.92 19.24
CA VAL A 360 -13.96 15.20 18.59
C VAL A 360 -15.48 15.38 18.60
N THR A 361 -16.22 14.34 18.24
CA THR A 361 -17.70 14.33 18.21
C THR A 361 -18.29 14.58 19.60
N GLY A 362 -17.77 13.91 20.64
CA GLY A 362 -18.16 14.14 22.03
C GLY A 362 -17.84 15.57 22.49
N GLY A 363 -16.68 16.10 22.11
CA GLY A 363 -16.30 17.49 22.36
C GLY A 363 -17.28 18.47 21.74
N LEU A 364 -17.67 18.25 20.47
CA LEU A 364 -18.66 19.06 19.78
C LEU A 364 -20.02 19.01 20.47
N TYR A 365 -20.54 17.83 20.85
CA TYR A 365 -21.77 17.73 21.65
C TYR A 365 -21.69 18.51 22.96
N TYR A 366 -20.53 18.51 23.62
CA TYR A 366 -20.34 19.25 24.85
C TYR A 366 -20.33 20.77 24.63
N ILE A 367 -19.58 21.26 23.63
CA ILE A 367 -19.41 22.72 23.43
C ILE A 367 -20.60 23.35 22.71
N TRP A 368 -21.34 22.61 21.89
CA TRP A 368 -22.35 23.18 20.99
C TRP A 368 -23.40 24.03 21.72
N PRO A 369 -24.03 23.55 22.81
CA PRO A 369 -24.98 24.38 23.55
C PRO A 369 -24.33 25.59 24.23
N ARG A 370 -23.05 25.48 24.60
CA ARG A 370 -22.31 26.52 25.33
C ARG A 370 -21.84 27.67 24.43
N ILE A 371 -21.61 27.40 23.14
CA ILE A 371 -21.20 28.42 22.16
C ILE A 371 -22.39 29.02 21.39
N THR A 372 -23.52 28.30 21.33
CA THR A 372 -24.76 28.76 20.69
C THR A 372 -25.78 29.34 21.67
N GLY A 373 -25.67 29.01 22.96
CA GLY A 373 -26.67 29.37 23.97
C GLY A 373 -27.99 28.62 23.84
N ARG A 374 -28.02 27.53 23.06
CA ARG A 374 -29.23 26.77 22.73
C ARG A 374 -29.07 25.29 23.03
N GLU A 375 -30.11 24.67 23.54
CA GLU A 375 -30.12 23.23 23.77
C GLU A 375 -30.13 22.44 22.45
N LEU A 376 -29.89 21.13 22.54
CA LEU A 376 -30.01 20.25 21.37
C LEU A 376 -31.45 20.21 20.86
N TRP A 377 -31.61 20.40 19.56
CA TRP A 377 -32.91 20.42 18.89
C TRP A 377 -33.66 19.09 19.02
N SER A 378 -32.98 17.96 18.84
CA SER A 378 -33.58 16.64 19.01
C SER A 378 -32.64 15.65 19.71
N TRP A 379 -33.07 15.18 20.89
CA TRP A 379 -32.40 14.09 21.60
C TRP A 379 -32.55 12.74 20.87
N ARG A 380 -33.63 12.56 20.08
CA ARG A 380 -33.86 11.34 19.28
C ARG A 380 -32.85 11.24 18.14
N LEU A 381 -32.58 12.35 17.45
CA LEU A 381 -31.54 12.37 16.41
C LEU A 381 -30.14 12.14 16.99
N ALA A 382 -29.86 12.70 18.17
CA ALA A 382 -28.61 12.39 18.88
C ALA A 382 -28.50 10.90 19.26
N SER A 383 -29.62 10.26 19.63
CA SER A 383 -29.67 8.81 19.89
C SER A 383 -29.40 7.98 18.65
N TRP A 384 -30.04 8.34 17.53
CA TRP A 384 -29.84 7.64 16.25
C TRP A 384 -28.41 7.81 15.76
N HIS A 385 -27.87 9.02 15.81
CA HIS A 385 -26.46 9.24 15.51
C HIS A 385 -25.57 8.34 16.38
N PHE A 386 -25.75 8.34 17.70
CA PHE A 386 -24.95 7.49 18.59
C PHE A 386 -25.03 6.01 18.22
N TRP A 387 -26.23 5.44 18.07
CA TRP A 387 -26.37 4.00 17.80
C TRP A 387 -25.93 3.60 16.39
N LEU A 388 -26.24 4.40 15.36
CA LEU A 388 -25.77 4.12 13.99
C LEU A 388 -24.25 4.15 13.91
N THR A 389 -23.62 5.14 14.56
CA THR A 389 -22.16 5.22 14.62
C THR A 389 -21.56 4.05 15.40
N VAL A 390 -22.06 3.74 16.60
CA VAL A 390 -21.48 2.68 17.45
C VAL A 390 -21.69 1.30 16.86
N ILE A 391 -22.91 0.96 16.43
CA ILE A 391 -23.20 -0.35 15.84
C ILE A 391 -22.49 -0.49 14.49
N GLY A 392 -22.61 0.52 13.62
CA GLY A 392 -21.96 0.52 12.31
C GLY A 392 -20.45 0.35 12.44
N PHE A 393 -19.81 1.13 13.31
CA PHE A 393 -18.36 1.04 13.51
C PHE A 393 -17.93 -0.28 14.17
N SER A 394 -18.68 -0.78 15.17
CA SER A 394 -18.33 -2.05 15.82
C SER A 394 -18.39 -3.21 14.83
N LEU A 395 -19.42 -3.24 13.98
CA LEU A 395 -19.52 -4.22 12.90
C LEU A 395 -18.37 -4.07 11.89
N MET A 396 -18.04 -2.84 11.50
CA MET A 396 -16.92 -2.57 10.59
C MET A 396 -15.59 -3.11 11.15
N ALA A 397 -15.32 -2.87 12.44
CA ALA A 397 -14.11 -3.35 13.11
C ALA A 397 -14.03 -4.88 13.07
N VAL A 398 -15.12 -5.58 13.42
CA VAL A 398 -15.18 -7.05 13.37
C VAL A 398 -14.99 -7.58 11.95
N VAL A 399 -15.70 -7.00 10.97
CA VAL A 399 -15.61 -7.39 9.55
C VAL A 399 -14.19 -7.26 9.02
N LEU A 400 -13.54 -6.12 9.24
CA LEU A 400 -12.18 -5.87 8.78
C LEU A 400 -11.16 -6.78 9.48
N THR A 401 -11.28 -6.96 10.80
CA THR A 401 -10.41 -7.85 11.56
C THR A 401 -10.52 -9.29 11.09
N ALA A 402 -11.75 -9.81 10.93
CA ALA A 402 -11.99 -11.17 10.45
C ALA A 402 -11.44 -11.37 9.03
N MET A 403 -11.75 -10.45 8.12
CA MET A 403 -11.27 -10.48 6.73
C MET A 403 -9.74 -10.46 6.67
N GLY A 404 -9.08 -9.68 7.53
CA GLY A 404 -7.62 -9.63 7.62
C GLY A 404 -7.00 -10.98 8.01
N PHE A 405 -7.62 -11.71 8.93
CA PHE A 405 -7.19 -13.06 9.29
C PHE A 405 -7.48 -14.09 8.19
N ILE A 406 -8.64 -13.99 7.53
CA ILE A 406 -9.00 -14.88 6.41
C ILE A 406 -7.96 -14.77 5.29
N GLN A 407 -7.66 -13.55 4.84
CA GLN A 407 -6.65 -13.34 3.80
C GLN A 407 -5.27 -13.85 4.23
N GLY A 408 -4.85 -13.51 5.45
CA GLY A 408 -3.58 -13.97 6.00
C GLY A 408 -3.47 -15.50 6.03
N ALA A 409 -4.52 -16.18 6.52
CA ALA A 409 -4.54 -17.62 6.65
C ALA A 409 -4.52 -18.31 5.28
N MET A 410 -5.32 -17.83 4.32
CA MET A 410 -5.31 -18.34 2.95
C MET A 410 -3.89 -18.27 2.34
N LEU A 411 -3.20 -17.15 2.52
CA LEU A 411 -1.83 -16.98 2.01
C LEU A 411 -0.82 -17.84 2.77
N GLU A 412 -0.96 -18.02 4.08
CA GLU A 412 -0.11 -18.93 4.86
C GLU A 412 -0.27 -20.39 4.41
N TYR A 413 -1.48 -20.82 4.07
CA TYR A 413 -1.77 -22.16 3.54
C TYR A 413 -1.48 -22.33 2.03
N GLY A 414 -0.84 -21.34 1.39
CA GLY A 414 -0.39 -21.46 0.02
C GLY A 414 -1.45 -21.19 -1.05
N ALA A 415 -2.59 -20.59 -0.70
CA ALA A 415 -3.57 -20.16 -1.70
C ALA A 415 -2.96 -19.15 -2.69
N ASN A 416 -3.47 -19.17 -3.92
CA ASN A 416 -3.16 -18.15 -4.91
C ASN A 416 -3.72 -16.80 -4.44
N PHE A 417 -2.95 -15.72 -4.65
CA PHE A 417 -3.30 -14.39 -4.17
C PHE A 417 -4.67 -13.92 -4.65
N VAL A 418 -5.00 -14.12 -5.93
CA VAL A 418 -6.27 -13.64 -6.49
C VAL A 418 -7.48 -14.40 -5.95
N ASP A 419 -7.31 -15.65 -5.49
CA ASP A 419 -8.37 -16.39 -4.80
C ASP A 419 -8.69 -15.76 -3.44
N SER A 420 -7.66 -15.28 -2.73
CA SER A 420 -7.89 -14.51 -1.51
C SER A 420 -8.70 -13.25 -1.79
N VAL A 421 -8.38 -12.51 -2.86
CA VAL A 421 -9.12 -11.29 -3.24
C VAL A 421 -10.56 -11.59 -3.62
N ALA A 422 -10.81 -12.67 -4.36
CA ALA A 422 -12.16 -13.10 -4.71
C ALA A 422 -12.99 -13.43 -3.46
N GLU A 423 -12.39 -14.13 -2.49
CA GLU A 423 -13.01 -14.46 -1.20
C GLU A 423 -13.35 -13.21 -0.37
N LEU A 424 -12.56 -12.14 -0.48
CA LEU A 424 -12.82 -10.90 0.28
C LEU A 424 -13.95 -10.01 -0.28
N LYS A 425 -14.42 -10.22 -1.51
CA LYS A 425 -15.44 -9.35 -2.13
C LYS A 425 -16.72 -9.16 -1.28
N PRO A 426 -17.34 -10.22 -0.73
CA PRO A 426 -18.52 -10.08 0.13
C PRO A 426 -18.24 -9.28 1.42
N TRP A 427 -17.04 -9.43 1.99
CA TRP A 427 -16.60 -8.71 3.18
C TRP A 427 -16.44 -7.20 2.92
N TRP A 428 -15.95 -6.81 1.74
CA TRP A 428 -15.91 -5.40 1.33
C TRP A 428 -17.30 -4.79 1.08
N ILE A 429 -18.30 -5.58 0.67
CA ILE A 429 -19.70 -5.12 0.63
C ILE A 429 -20.18 -4.83 2.06
N ALA A 430 -19.97 -5.76 3.00
CA ALA A 430 -20.33 -5.55 4.40
C ALA A 430 -19.67 -4.29 4.98
N ARG A 431 -18.38 -4.09 4.71
CA ARG A 431 -17.65 -2.88 5.09
C ARG A 431 -18.28 -1.60 4.52
N THR A 432 -18.68 -1.63 3.26
CA THR A 432 -19.34 -0.49 2.60
C THR A 432 -20.67 -0.17 3.28
N LEU A 433 -21.49 -1.17 3.59
CA LEU A 433 -22.76 -1.00 4.29
C LEU A 433 -22.55 -0.41 5.70
N THR A 434 -21.56 -0.89 6.44
CA THR A 434 -21.24 -0.33 7.76
C THR A 434 -20.79 1.13 7.67
N GLY A 435 -19.98 1.48 6.66
CA GLY A 435 -19.56 2.86 6.40
C GLY A 435 -20.73 3.78 6.07
N VAL A 436 -21.64 3.36 5.18
CA VAL A 436 -22.87 4.11 4.87
C VAL A 436 -23.71 4.35 6.11
N THR A 437 -23.80 3.36 7.00
CA THR A 437 -24.55 3.48 8.26
C THR A 437 -23.95 4.57 9.15
N MET A 438 -22.62 4.63 9.25
CA MET A 438 -21.89 5.67 9.98
C MET A 438 -22.06 7.05 9.33
N ASP A 439 -22.04 7.14 8.00
CA ASP A 439 -22.23 8.40 7.28
C ASP A 439 -23.65 8.95 7.46
N ILE A 440 -24.67 8.10 7.47
CA ILE A 440 -26.04 8.49 7.85
C ILE A 440 -26.03 9.06 9.28
N GLY A 441 -25.34 8.40 10.21
CA GLY A 441 -25.16 8.91 11.57
C GLY A 441 -24.53 10.31 11.61
N SER A 442 -23.43 10.51 10.88
CA SER A 442 -22.75 11.81 10.75
C SER A 442 -23.63 12.88 10.10
N GLY A 443 -24.46 12.53 9.12
CA GLY A 443 -25.44 13.43 8.52
C GLY A 443 -26.51 13.87 9.53
N LEU A 444 -27.03 12.94 10.34
CA LEU A 444 -27.97 13.25 11.43
C LEU A 444 -27.32 14.14 12.49
N PHE A 445 -26.03 13.91 12.79
CA PHE A 445 -25.26 14.75 13.70
C PHE A 445 -25.15 16.19 13.19
N PHE A 446 -24.70 16.37 11.95
CA PHE A 446 -24.62 17.67 11.29
C PHE A 446 -25.97 18.39 11.35
N TYR A 447 -27.03 17.71 10.90
CA TYR A 447 -28.36 18.29 10.82
C TYR A 447 -28.89 18.70 12.19
N ASN A 448 -28.70 17.87 13.22
CA ASN A 448 -29.17 18.16 14.57
C ASN A 448 -28.44 19.38 15.16
N LEU A 449 -27.12 19.47 15.00
CA LEU A 449 -26.35 20.62 15.50
C LEU A 449 -26.71 21.91 14.74
N TRP A 450 -26.85 21.84 13.42
CA TRP A 450 -27.27 22.98 12.61
C TRP A 450 -28.67 23.48 12.99
N ARG A 451 -29.67 22.59 13.14
CA ARG A 451 -31.01 22.96 13.63
C ARG A 451 -30.95 23.53 15.05
N SER A 452 -30.14 22.96 15.94
CA SER A 452 -29.95 23.46 17.31
C SER A 452 -29.48 24.91 17.31
N ALA A 453 -28.56 25.28 16.41
CA ALA A 453 -28.04 26.64 16.32
C ALA A 453 -29.07 27.67 15.80
N ARG A 454 -29.98 27.25 14.89
CA ARG A 454 -30.98 28.16 14.27
C ARG A 454 -32.29 28.22 15.04
N GLU A 455 -32.76 27.07 15.51
CA GLU A 455 -34.12 26.85 16.01
C GLU A 455 -34.17 26.17 17.38
N GLY A 456 -33.02 25.81 17.96
CA GLY A 456 -32.96 25.23 19.30
C GLY A 456 -33.54 26.18 20.35
N VAL A 457 -34.15 25.60 21.38
CA VAL A 457 -34.66 26.33 22.55
C VAL A 457 -33.48 27.03 23.23
N LEU A 458 -33.65 28.29 23.59
CA LEU A 458 -32.65 29.02 24.37
C LEU A 458 -32.43 28.25 25.67
N ALA A 459 -31.18 27.85 25.93
CA ALA A 459 -30.87 27.18 27.17
C ALA A 459 -31.23 28.13 28.32
N GLU A 460 -32.00 27.63 29.31
CA GLU A 460 -32.21 28.37 30.55
C GLU A 460 -30.84 28.84 31.02
N SER A 461 -30.72 30.15 31.28
CA SER A 461 -29.48 30.74 31.73
C SER A 461 -29.06 30.01 33.00
N VAL A 462 -28.15 29.03 32.87
CA VAL A 462 -27.38 28.56 34.01
C VAL A 462 -26.77 29.84 34.55
N PRO A 463 -27.09 30.25 35.79
CA PRO A 463 -26.47 31.44 36.36
C PRO A 463 -24.99 31.29 36.11
N ALA A 464 -24.38 32.28 35.46
CA ALA A 464 -22.94 32.29 35.32
C ALA A 464 -22.41 32.00 36.73
N PRO A 465 -21.61 30.94 36.96
CA PRO A 465 -21.04 30.73 38.27
C PRO A 465 -20.44 32.07 38.66
N GLN A 466 -20.92 32.65 39.76
CA GLN A 466 -20.43 33.93 40.24
C GLN A 466 -18.92 33.83 40.15
N ARG A 467 -18.32 34.65 39.27
CA ARG A 467 -16.87 34.69 39.15
C ARG A 467 -16.41 34.90 40.59
N PRO A 468 -15.57 34.03 41.17
CA PRO A 468 -14.79 34.49 42.30
C PRO A 468 -14.16 35.78 41.76
N THR A 469 -14.41 36.90 42.43
CA THR A 469 -13.67 38.14 42.22
C THR A 469 -12.24 37.82 42.62
N VAL A 470 -11.52 37.11 41.74
CA VAL A 470 -10.10 36.85 41.92
C VAL A 470 -9.47 38.22 41.70
N PRO A 471 -8.87 38.83 42.74
CA PRO A 471 -8.16 40.08 42.55
C PRO A 471 -7.18 39.90 41.40
N ALA A 472 -6.96 40.94 40.60
CA ALA A 472 -6.08 40.92 39.44
C ALA A 472 -4.67 40.43 39.84
N ARG A 473 -4.47 39.11 39.93
CA ARG A 473 -3.16 38.51 40.16
C ARG A 473 -2.38 38.78 38.89
N ALA A 474 -1.31 39.55 39.04
CA ALA A 474 -0.34 39.77 37.98
C ALA A 474 0.05 38.41 37.35
N PRO A 475 0.37 38.38 36.04
CA PRO A 475 0.98 37.20 35.44
C PRO A 475 2.11 36.69 36.33
N LEU A 476 2.25 35.37 36.45
CA LEU A 476 3.28 34.77 37.30
C LEU A 476 4.66 35.34 36.95
N HIS A 477 5.18 36.23 37.80
CA HIS A 477 6.59 36.60 37.81
C HIS A 477 7.37 35.37 38.30
N SER A 478 8.25 34.85 37.45
CA SER A 478 9.23 33.84 37.84
C SER A 478 10.61 34.25 37.36
N SER A 479 11.60 33.98 38.20
CA SER A 479 13.04 34.03 37.98
C SER A 479 13.44 33.11 36.81
N GLY A 480 13.58 33.67 35.61
CA GLY A 480 14.17 32.99 34.47
C GLY A 480 13.24 32.08 33.63
N PRO A 481 13.59 31.86 32.34
CA PRO A 481 12.77 31.10 31.40
C PRO A 481 12.76 29.58 31.61
N LEU A 482 13.76 28.99 32.28
CA LEU A 482 13.92 27.55 32.50
C LEU A 482 13.16 26.98 33.71
N GLU A 483 12.69 27.82 34.65
CA GLU A 483 11.97 27.35 35.86
C GLU A 483 10.48 27.04 35.61
N ARG A 484 9.98 27.27 34.38
CA ARG A 484 8.56 27.04 34.05
C ARG A 484 8.33 25.57 33.66
N PRO A 485 7.38 24.84 34.28
CA PRO A 485 7.04 23.48 33.87
C PRO A 485 6.70 23.35 32.36
N SER A 486 6.14 24.41 31.77
CA SER A 486 5.88 24.51 30.34
C SER A 486 7.15 24.56 29.48
N ALA A 487 8.24 25.14 29.98
CA ALA A 487 9.54 25.16 29.31
C ALA A 487 10.24 23.79 29.40
N ILE A 488 10.12 23.10 30.55
CA ILE A 488 10.64 21.74 30.73
C ILE A 488 9.97 20.77 29.74
N ILE A 489 8.64 20.81 29.62
CA ILE A 489 7.90 19.96 28.67
C ILE A 489 8.34 20.25 27.23
N LEU A 490 8.54 21.52 26.88
CA LEU A 490 9.03 21.90 25.55
C LEU A 490 10.43 21.34 25.29
N LEU A 491 11.38 21.58 26.20
CA LEU A 491 12.77 21.13 26.05
C LEU A 491 12.88 19.60 26.03
N ALA A 492 12.17 18.91 26.92
CA ALA A 492 12.14 17.45 26.95
C ALA A 492 11.49 16.87 25.70
N GLY A 493 10.38 17.47 25.23
CA GLY A 493 9.70 17.05 24.00
C GLY A 493 10.60 17.19 22.78
N VAL A 494 11.34 18.30 22.66
CA VAL A 494 12.33 18.50 21.59
C VAL A 494 13.49 17.51 21.74
N ALA A 495 14.02 17.32 22.94
CA ALA A 495 15.15 16.43 23.19
C ALA A 495 14.82 14.96 22.86
N PHE A 496 13.65 14.44 23.25
CA PHE A 496 13.26 13.06 22.92
C PHE A 496 13.02 12.86 21.42
N PHE A 497 12.43 13.85 20.74
CA PHE A 497 12.29 13.80 19.30
C PHE A 497 13.66 13.75 18.61
N LEU A 498 14.58 14.66 18.98
CA LEU A 498 15.93 14.69 18.42
C LEU A 498 16.71 13.41 18.74
N LEU A 499 16.57 12.87 19.96
CA LEU A 499 17.18 11.61 20.35
C LEU A 499 16.71 10.45 19.47
N ALA A 500 15.41 10.35 19.20
CA ALA A 500 14.85 9.33 18.32
C ALA A 500 15.38 9.47 16.89
N ILE A 501 15.46 10.70 16.37
CA ILE A 501 16.07 10.98 15.07
C ILE A 501 17.55 10.57 15.06
N VAL A 502 18.32 10.90 16.09
CA VAL A 502 19.75 10.50 16.16
C VAL A 502 19.89 8.98 16.15
N ILE A 503 19.12 8.28 16.99
CA ILE A 503 19.24 6.82 17.14
C ILE A 503 18.74 6.06 15.90
N GLN A 504 17.68 6.53 15.25
CA GLN A 504 17.07 5.81 14.13
C GLN A 504 17.54 6.27 12.76
N TRP A 505 18.06 7.49 12.65
CA TRP A 505 18.55 8.04 11.38
C TRP A 505 20.06 8.14 11.35
N ILE A 506 20.64 8.93 12.26
CA ILE A 506 22.05 9.33 12.18
C ILE A 506 22.95 8.14 12.51
N VAL A 507 22.64 7.38 13.56
CA VAL A 507 23.41 6.20 13.98
C VAL A 507 23.46 5.13 12.88
N PRO A 508 22.34 4.63 12.31
CA PRO A 508 22.41 3.63 11.25
C PRO A 508 23.21 4.07 10.03
N ILE A 509 23.11 5.34 9.62
CA ILE A 509 23.91 5.86 8.49
C ILE A 509 25.39 5.96 8.86
N ALA A 510 25.72 6.41 10.07
CA ALA A 510 27.11 6.53 10.51
C ALA A 510 27.83 5.18 10.61
N PHE A 511 27.10 4.10 10.92
CA PHE A 511 27.65 2.74 11.04
C PHE A 511 27.51 1.88 9.77
N HIS A 512 26.72 2.32 8.78
CA HIS A 512 26.61 1.69 7.46
C HIS A 512 27.07 2.67 6.38
N SER A 513 28.37 2.72 6.13
CA SER A 513 29.06 3.69 5.27
C SER A 513 28.77 3.54 3.76
N GLU A 514 28.09 2.49 3.32
CA GLU A 514 27.88 2.20 1.91
C GLU A 514 26.46 2.58 1.46
N TYR A 515 26.33 3.69 0.74
CA TYR A 515 25.09 4.11 0.07
C TYR A 515 24.66 3.18 -1.08
N ARG A 516 25.55 2.30 -1.54
CA ARG A 516 25.32 1.34 -2.62
C ARG A 516 25.66 -0.06 -2.14
N LEU A 517 24.67 -0.72 -1.55
CA LEU A 517 24.83 -2.11 -1.15
C LEU A 517 24.75 -3.00 -2.40
N PRO A 518 25.72 -3.89 -2.64
CA PRO A 518 25.60 -4.90 -3.68
C PRO A 518 24.41 -5.82 -3.36
N VAL A 519 23.81 -6.38 -4.41
CA VAL A 519 22.77 -7.38 -4.30
C VAL A 519 23.35 -8.73 -4.66
N ARG A 520 23.02 -9.76 -3.88
CA ARG A 520 23.47 -11.12 -4.15
C ARG A 520 22.43 -11.86 -5.00
N SER A 521 22.82 -12.30 -6.19
CA SER A 521 21.99 -13.15 -7.03
C SER A 521 21.76 -14.53 -6.41
N MET A 522 20.78 -15.29 -6.93
CA MET A 522 20.54 -16.68 -6.49
C MET A 522 21.74 -17.61 -6.66
N ASN A 523 22.61 -17.33 -7.64
CA ASN A 523 23.81 -18.13 -7.90
C ASN A 523 25.05 -17.61 -7.13
N GLY A 524 24.85 -16.69 -6.18
CA GLY A 524 25.90 -16.19 -5.29
C GLY A 524 26.76 -15.05 -5.85
N VAL A 525 26.54 -14.61 -7.09
CA VAL A 525 27.24 -13.47 -7.72
C VAL A 525 26.72 -12.15 -7.16
N GLU A 526 27.64 -11.26 -6.78
CA GLU A 526 27.33 -9.89 -6.39
C GLU A 526 27.11 -8.99 -7.60
N ILE A 527 26.02 -8.23 -7.58
CA ILE A 527 25.57 -7.36 -8.65
C ILE A 527 25.36 -5.96 -8.08
N LEU A 528 25.87 -4.94 -8.77
CA LEU A 528 25.58 -3.56 -8.43
C LEU A 528 24.29 -3.12 -9.13
N PRO A 529 23.27 -2.67 -8.37
CA PRO A 529 22.05 -2.11 -8.94
C PRO A 529 22.34 -0.93 -9.88
N THR A 530 21.56 -0.84 -10.95
CA THR A 530 21.60 0.29 -11.91
C THR A 530 20.49 1.28 -11.60
N ASP A 531 20.76 2.56 -11.84
CA ASP A 531 19.73 3.61 -11.80
C ASP A 531 18.66 3.39 -12.89
N TYR A 532 17.54 4.09 -12.74
CA TYR A 532 16.42 4.10 -13.67
C TYR A 532 16.73 4.96 -14.91
N THR A 533 16.36 4.48 -16.08
CA THR A 533 16.39 5.29 -17.31
C THR A 533 15.39 6.45 -17.24
N PRO A 534 15.50 7.51 -18.08
CA PRO A 534 14.52 8.60 -18.09
C PRO A 534 13.08 8.13 -18.32
N GLN A 535 12.90 7.10 -19.14
CA GLN A 535 11.60 6.48 -19.39
C GLN A 535 11.10 5.70 -18.16
N GLU A 536 11.96 4.92 -17.50
CA GLU A 536 11.61 4.23 -16.26
C GLU A 536 11.26 5.21 -15.12
N GLN A 537 11.99 6.33 -15.01
CA GLN A 537 11.68 7.40 -14.05
C GLN A 537 10.32 8.05 -14.34
N LEU A 538 9.98 8.29 -15.60
CA LEU A 538 8.64 8.76 -15.98
C LEU A 538 7.58 7.72 -15.59
N GLY A 539 7.82 6.44 -15.88
CA GLY A 539 6.91 5.35 -15.53
C GLY A 539 6.68 5.23 -14.04
N ARG A 540 7.73 5.39 -13.25
CA ARG A 540 7.68 5.41 -11.80
C ARG A 540 6.83 6.57 -11.27
N ARG A 541 6.94 7.76 -11.88
CA ARG A 541 6.05 8.90 -11.54
C ARG A 541 4.58 8.59 -11.87
N VAL A 542 4.30 7.94 -12.99
CA VAL A 542 2.93 7.49 -13.35
C VAL A 542 2.43 6.46 -12.35
N TYR A 543 3.26 5.49 -11.95
CA TYR A 543 2.93 4.48 -10.95
C TYR A 543 2.54 5.10 -9.59
N ILE A 544 3.25 6.17 -9.18
CA ILE A 544 2.93 6.93 -7.95
C ILE A 544 1.64 7.75 -8.13
N ARG A 545 1.52 8.48 -9.25
CA ARG A 545 0.35 9.33 -9.57
C ARG A 545 -0.95 8.53 -9.54
N GLU A 546 -0.93 7.35 -10.14
CA GLU A 546 -2.11 6.47 -10.23
C GLU A 546 -2.31 5.59 -8.99
N GLY A 547 -1.45 5.75 -7.96
CA GLY A 547 -1.62 5.10 -6.67
C GLY A 547 -1.47 3.57 -6.71
N CYS A 548 -0.73 3.02 -7.67
CA CYS A 548 -0.55 1.57 -7.83
C CYS A 548 0.06 0.92 -6.56
N TRP A 549 0.97 1.64 -5.90
CA TRP A 549 1.65 1.23 -4.68
C TRP A 549 0.75 1.09 -3.44
N TYR A 550 -0.49 1.60 -3.48
CA TYR A 550 -1.47 1.35 -2.42
C TYR A 550 -2.07 -0.06 -2.47
N CYS A 551 -2.01 -0.69 -3.64
CA CYS A 551 -2.50 -2.04 -3.87
C CYS A 551 -1.36 -3.05 -3.91
N HIS A 552 -0.23 -2.64 -4.48
CA HIS A 552 0.91 -3.46 -4.81
C HIS A 552 2.12 -3.05 -3.98
N SER A 553 2.55 -3.91 -3.07
CA SER A 553 3.84 -3.74 -2.40
C SER A 553 4.99 -3.97 -3.37
N GLN A 554 6.16 -3.45 -2.98
CA GLN A 554 7.43 -3.73 -3.64
C GLN A 554 8.47 -4.21 -2.63
N TYR A 555 8.09 -5.20 -1.80
CA TYR A 555 9.07 -6.04 -1.13
C TYR A 555 8.48 -7.41 -0.74
N ILE A 556 9.27 -8.45 -0.96
CA ILE A 556 8.95 -9.85 -0.63
C ILE A 556 9.52 -10.19 0.74
N ARG A 557 8.67 -10.72 1.62
CA ARG A 557 9.06 -11.13 2.98
C ARG A 557 9.52 -12.60 2.99
N PRO A 558 10.44 -13.01 3.87
CA PRO A 558 10.81 -14.42 4.08
C PRO A 558 9.79 -15.15 4.98
N VAL A 559 8.48 -15.00 4.74
CA VAL A 559 7.41 -15.58 5.56
C VAL A 559 6.21 -15.95 4.70
N THR A 560 5.34 -16.85 5.19
CA THR A 560 4.06 -17.20 4.54
C THR A 560 4.20 -17.66 3.07
N GLY A 561 5.34 -18.28 2.73
CA GLY A 561 5.64 -18.78 1.39
C GLY A 561 5.68 -17.70 0.31
N GLU A 562 5.89 -16.43 0.65
CA GLU A 562 5.99 -15.35 -0.33
C GLU A 562 7.15 -15.54 -1.30
N GLU A 563 8.25 -16.11 -0.82
CA GLU A 563 9.41 -16.45 -1.63
C GLU A 563 9.09 -17.49 -2.71
N ASN A 564 8.17 -18.42 -2.42
CA ASN A 564 7.68 -19.40 -3.38
C ASN A 564 6.61 -18.82 -4.30
N ARG A 565 5.83 -17.84 -3.81
CA ARG A 565 4.74 -17.22 -4.57
C ARG A 565 5.26 -16.20 -5.58
N TRP A 566 6.13 -15.30 -5.18
CA TRP A 566 6.53 -14.14 -5.99
C TRP A 566 7.98 -14.15 -6.45
N GLY A 567 8.86 -14.93 -5.82
CA GLY A 567 10.27 -14.99 -6.18
C GLY A 567 11.21 -14.69 -5.01
N PRO A 568 12.52 -14.55 -5.26
CA PRO A 568 13.53 -14.36 -4.21
C PRO A 568 13.23 -13.18 -3.28
N VAL A 569 13.49 -13.40 -1.99
CA VAL A 569 13.33 -12.41 -0.91
C VAL A 569 14.06 -11.11 -1.25
N SER A 570 13.44 -9.98 -0.90
CA SER A 570 14.00 -8.67 -1.17
C SER A 570 15.28 -8.39 -0.37
N GLN A 571 16.21 -7.67 -0.99
CA GLN A 571 17.49 -7.26 -0.42
C GLN A 571 17.59 -5.73 -0.36
N ALA A 572 18.37 -5.21 0.59
CA ALA A 572 18.44 -3.77 0.82
C ALA A 572 19.02 -2.97 -0.36
N GLY A 573 19.99 -3.55 -1.08
CA GLY A 573 20.65 -2.91 -2.23
C GLY A 573 19.71 -2.62 -3.39
N GLU A 574 18.63 -3.39 -3.55
CA GLU A 574 17.67 -3.21 -4.66
C GLU A 574 17.00 -1.84 -4.68
N TYR A 575 16.97 -1.16 -3.53
CA TYR A 575 16.26 0.11 -3.36
C TYR A 575 17.20 1.31 -3.42
N THR A 576 18.49 1.14 -3.73
CA THR A 576 19.49 2.22 -3.69
C THR A 576 19.06 3.50 -4.42
N TYR A 577 18.30 3.40 -5.52
CA TYR A 577 17.86 4.55 -6.32
C TYR A 577 16.38 4.94 -6.07
N ASP A 578 15.72 4.31 -5.11
CA ASP A 578 14.30 4.56 -4.83
C ASP A 578 14.12 5.78 -3.94
N ILE A 579 13.48 6.81 -4.51
CA ILE A 579 13.03 8.00 -3.79
C ILE A 579 11.60 8.37 -4.26
N PRO A 580 10.58 8.33 -3.39
CA PRO A 580 10.58 7.65 -2.09
C PRO A 580 10.61 6.12 -2.24
N HIS A 581 10.78 5.33 -1.18
CA HIS A 581 10.50 3.88 -1.27
C HIS A 581 9.00 3.61 -1.55
N LEU A 582 8.66 2.44 -2.11
CA LEU A 582 7.26 2.07 -2.46
C LEU A 582 6.83 0.72 -1.84
N PHE A 583 7.20 0.51 -0.58
CA PHE A 583 6.96 -0.74 0.14
C PHE A 583 5.46 -1.03 0.37
N GLY A 584 4.66 0.01 0.57
CA GLY A 584 3.23 -0.10 0.88
C GLY A 584 2.96 -0.73 2.26
N THR A 585 1.70 -0.65 2.70
CA THR A 585 1.24 -1.16 4.01
C THR A 585 0.05 -2.13 3.90
N ARG A 586 -0.46 -2.36 2.68
CA ARG A 586 -1.57 -3.27 2.34
C ARG A 586 -1.35 -3.94 0.98
N ARG A 587 -1.89 -5.14 0.78
CA ARG A 587 -1.97 -5.86 -0.50
C ARG A 587 -3.41 -6.23 -0.82
N ILE A 588 -3.92 -5.56 -1.86
CA ILE A 588 -5.14 -5.97 -2.59
C ILE A 588 -4.84 -6.27 -4.07
N GLY A 589 -3.60 -6.01 -4.48
CA GLY A 589 -2.94 -6.59 -5.64
C GLY A 589 -1.71 -7.40 -5.18
N PRO A 590 -1.16 -8.27 -6.05
CA PRO A 590 0.06 -9.02 -5.74
C PRO A 590 1.27 -8.10 -5.53
N ASP A 591 2.30 -8.60 -4.87
CA ASP A 591 3.60 -7.92 -4.83
C ASP A 591 4.21 -7.83 -6.23
N LEU A 592 4.82 -6.69 -6.56
CA LEU A 592 5.37 -6.42 -7.89
C LEU A 592 6.91 -6.38 -7.93
N THR A 593 7.61 -6.65 -6.83
CA THR A 593 9.09 -6.58 -6.77
C THR A 593 9.78 -7.50 -7.78
N ARG A 594 9.07 -8.52 -8.27
CA ARG A 594 9.58 -9.56 -9.19
C ARG A 594 8.76 -9.68 -10.47
N ILE A 595 7.91 -8.68 -10.77
CA ILE A 595 6.96 -8.76 -11.88
C ILE A 595 7.61 -8.64 -13.25
N GLY A 596 8.74 -7.91 -13.36
CA GLY A 596 9.40 -7.70 -14.64
C GLY A 596 9.72 -9.04 -15.29
N ARG A 597 9.50 -9.14 -16.60
CA ARG A 597 9.71 -10.36 -17.40
C ARG A 597 8.89 -11.60 -16.98
N LYS A 598 8.04 -11.53 -15.93
CA LYS A 598 7.04 -12.57 -15.61
C LYS A 598 5.93 -12.56 -16.66
N TYR A 599 5.56 -11.37 -17.12
CA TYR A 599 4.58 -11.13 -18.19
C TYR A 599 5.22 -10.29 -19.30
N GLY A 600 4.78 -10.52 -20.55
CA GLY A 600 5.13 -9.67 -21.69
C GLY A 600 4.49 -8.28 -21.61
N ASP A 601 5.05 -7.32 -22.33
CA ASP A 601 4.51 -5.94 -22.39
C ASP A 601 3.05 -5.91 -22.85
N ASP A 602 2.70 -6.78 -23.80
CA ASP A 602 1.36 -6.97 -24.35
C ASP A 602 0.34 -7.42 -23.30
N TRP A 603 0.76 -8.25 -22.34
CA TRP A 603 -0.07 -8.59 -21.18
C TRP A 603 -0.31 -7.37 -20.30
N HIS A 604 0.72 -6.57 -20.03
CA HIS A 604 0.56 -5.34 -19.23
C HIS A 604 -0.34 -4.32 -19.93
N ILE A 605 -0.26 -4.22 -21.27
CA ILE A 605 -1.16 -3.40 -22.08
C ILE A 605 -2.60 -3.89 -21.90
N ALA A 606 -2.89 -5.17 -22.17
CA ALA A 606 -4.25 -5.70 -21.96
C ALA A 606 -4.73 -5.49 -20.51
N HIS A 607 -3.85 -5.72 -19.53
CA HIS A 607 -4.14 -5.58 -18.11
C HIS A 607 -4.47 -4.16 -17.69
N HIS A 608 -3.73 -3.14 -18.15
CA HIS A 608 -4.03 -1.75 -17.79
C HIS A 608 -5.25 -1.19 -18.54
N TRP A 609 -5.57 -1.74 -19.71
CA TRP A 609 -6.79 -1.40 -20.42
C TRP A 609 -8.01 -1.92 -19.67
N ASP A 610 -8.08 -3.23 -19.42
CA ASP A 610 -9.15 -3.85 -18.64
C ASP A 610 -8.58 -5.05 -17.87
N PRO A 611 -8.30 -4.89 -16.56
CA PRO A 611 -7.66 -5.94 -15.76
C PRO A 611 -8.40 -7.28 -15.79
N ARG A 612 -9.72 -7.27 -15.99
CA ARG A 612 -10.55 -8.50 -15.99
C ARG A 612 -10.46 -9.30 -17.29
N GLN A 613 -9.91 -8.72 -18.35
CA GLN A 613 -9.67 -9.47 -19.60
C GLN A 613 -8.52 -10.47 -19.49
N VAL A 614 -7.60 -10.27 -18.53
CA VAL A 614 -6.49 -11.18 -18.26
C VAL A 614 -6.58 -11.84 -16.88
N VAL A 615 -7.23 -11.18 -15.91
CA VAL A 615 -7.46 -11.70 -14.55
C VAL A 615 -8.93 -11.43 -14.18
N PRO A 616 -9.87 -12.33 -14.53
CA PRO A 616 -11.32 -12.11 -14.36
C PRO A 616 -11.75 -11.66 -12.96
N ASP A 617 -11.07 -12.14 -11.92
CA ASP A 617 -11.37 -11.83 -10.52
C ASP A 617 -10.76 -10.51 -10.02
N SER A 618 -9.99 -9.79 -10.84
CA SER A 618 -9.26 -8.59 -10.45
C SER A 618 -10.16 -7.47 -9.91
N VAL A 619 -9.67 -6.79 -8.88
CA VAL A 619 -10.27 -5.57 -8.30
C VAL A 619 -9.52 -4.29 -8.71
N MET A 620 -8.53 -4.43 -9.58
CA MET A 620 -7.76 -3.30 -10.11
C MET A 620 -8.66 -2.43 -11.02
N PRO A 621 -8.58 -1.09 -10.95
CA PRO A 621 -9.28 -0.22 -11.87
C PRO A 621 -8.65 -0.23 -13.27
N SER A 622 -9.44 0.17 -14.27
CA SER A 622 -8.98 0.41 -15.64
C SER A 622 -8.26 1.77 -15.77
N PHE A 623 -7.28 1.88 -16.67
CA PHE A 623 -6.48 3.09 -16.87
C PHE A 623 -6.59 3.65 -18.30
N HIS A 624 -7.82 3.84 -18.79
CA HIS A 624 -8.07 4.25 -20.18
C HIS A 624 -7.39 5.57 -20.59
N TRP A 625 -7.08 6.47 -19.65
CA TRP A 625 -6.34 7.71 -19.92
C TRP A 625 -4.85 7.52 -20.22
N LEU A 626 -4.31 6.31 -20.08
CA LEU A 626 -2.97 5.94 -20.54
C LEU A 626 -2.95 5.43 -21.98
N TYR A 627 -4.05 5.55 -22.71
CA TYR A 627 -4.23 5.06 -24.07
C TYR A 627 -4.63 6.16 -25.05
N GLN A 628 -4.29 5.96 -26.32
CA GLN A 628 -4.63 6.84 -27.44
C GLN A 628 -4.78 6.02 -28.74
N GLY A 629 -5.86 6.25 -29.49
CA GLY A 629 -6.11 5.55 -30.76
C GLY A 629 -6.14 4.02 -30.64
N THR A 630 -6.10 3.34 -31.79
CA THR A 630 -6.07 1.88 -31.91
C THR A 630 -5.07 1.47 -33.00
N ASP A 631 -4.50 0.27 -32.89
CA ASP A 631 -3.69 -0.30 -33.97
C ASP A 631 -4.54 -0.93 -35.09
N ALA A 632 -3.87 -1.53 -36.07
CA ALA A 632 -4.50 -2.22 -37.20
C ALA A 632 -5.38 -3.43 -36.79
N ASN A 633 -5.20 -3.96 -35.57
CA ASN A 633 -6.01 -5.05 -35.02
C ASN A 633 -7.16 -4.54 -34.14
N GLY A 634 -7.35 -3.21 -34.06
CA GLY A 634 -8.34 -2.56 -33.21
C GLY A 634 -7.94 -2.47 -31.73
N ALA A 635 -6.71 -2.83 -31.36
CA ALA A 635 -6.25 -2.79 -29.98
C ALA A 635 -5.79 -1.37 -29.57
N PRO A 636 -6.32 -0.80 -28.47
CA PRO A 636 -5.87 0.47 -27.92
C PRO A 636 -4.34 0.55 -27.75
N GLN A 637 -3.75 1.69 -28.12
CA GLN A 637 -2.31 1.90 -28.02
C GLN A 637 -1.96 2.77 -26.82
N LEU A 638 -0.83 2.51 -26.17
CA LEU A 638 -0.37 3.31 -25.02
C LEU A 638 0.10 4.71 -25.47
N THR A 639 -0.18 5.70 -24.62
CA THR A 639 0.53 6.99 -24.64
C THR A 639 1.99 6.81 -24.22
N GLU A 640 2.81 7.87 -24.34
CA GLU A 640 4.20 7.83 -23.84
C GLU A 640 4.28 7.55 -22.33
N GLU A 641 3.34 8.09 -21.55
CA GLU A 641 3.23 7.78 -20.11
C GLU A 641 2.87 6.30 -19.87
N GLY A 642 1.95 5.76 -20.67
CA GLY A 642 1.59 4.34 -20.61
C GLY A 642 2.78 3.42 -20.92
N LYS A 643 3.54 3.73 -21.97
CA LYS A 643 4.77 2.99 -22.33
C LYS A 643 5.82 3.09 -21.22
N ALA A 644 5.98 4.28 -20.64
CA ALA A 644 6.89 4.52 -19.53
C ALA A 644 6.50 3.68 -18.30
N LEU A 645 5.22 3.61 -17.96
CA LEU A 645 4.72 2.77 -16.86
C LEU A 645 5.09 1.30 -17.06
N VAL A 646 4.89 0.76 -18.27
CA VAL A 646 5.30 -0.62 -18.59
C VAL A 646 6.82 -0.78 -18.46
N ALA A 647 7.62 0.17 -18.94
CA ALA A 647 9.08 0.11 -18.80
C ALA A 647 9.53 0.05 -17.33
N TYR A 648 8.94 0.86 -16.45
CA TYR A 648 9.20 0.82 -15.01
C TYR A 648 8.83 -0.54 -14.39
N ILE A 649 7.64 -1.06 -14.72
CA ILE A 649 7.19 -2.38 -14.23
C ILE A 649 8.13 -3.49 -14.72
N GLN A 650 8.60 -3.42 -15.97
CA GLN A 650 9.53 -4.40 -16.53
C GLN A 650 10.93 -4.35 -15.90
N LYS A 651 11.32 -3.22 -15.30
CA LYS A 651 12.57 -3.07 -14.54
C LYS A 651 12.54 -3.81 -13.19
N LEU A 652 11.36 -3.98 -12.58
CA LEU A 652 11.23 -4.55 -11.25
C LEU A 652 11.71 -6.01 -11.22
N GLY A 653 12.67 -6.29 -10.34
CA GLY A 653 13.24 -7.63 -10.16
C GLY A 653 14.25 -8.06 -11.22
N THR A 654 14.73 -7.14 -12.07
CA THR A 654 15.87 -7.40 -12.96
C THR A 654 17.22 -7.02 -12.34
N GLN A 655 17.21 -6.28 -11.23
CA GLN A 655 18.43 -5.79 -10.57
C GLN A 655 19.18 -6.88 -9.77
N ILE A 656 18.60 -8.07 -9.62
CA ILE A 656 19.19 -9.20 -8.87
C ILE A 656 19.76 -10.28 -9.80
N GLY A 657 19.93 -9.96 -11.09
CA GLY A 657 20.34 -10.89 -12.13
C GLY A 657 19.20 -11.77 -12.63
N ASP A 658 19.56 -12.81 -13.37
CA ASP A 658 18.59 -13.71 -14.01
C ASP A 658 18.20 -14.89 -13.12
N TRP A 659 17.44 -14.59 -12.08
CA TRP A 659 17.00 -15.57 -11.07
C TRP A 659 15.89 -16.52 -11.54
N ARG A 660 15.23 -16.23 -12.67
CA ARG A 660 14.00 -16.92 -13.11
C ARG A 660 14.25 -18.39 -13.47
N GLU A 661 15.42 -18.71 -14.01
CA GLU A 661 15.81 -20.09 -14.31
C GLU A 661 16.17 -20.90 -13.06
N SER A 662 16.72 -20.25 -12.03
CA SER A 662 17.05 -20.89 -10.76
C SER A 662 15.85 -21.00 -9.82
N PHE A 663 14.65 -20.55 -10.23
CA PHE A 663 13.49 -20.46 -9.37
C PHE A 663 12.75 -21.81 -9.25
N HIS A 664 12.97 -22.51 -8.14
CA HIS A 664 12.48 -23.87 -7.87
C HIS A 664 10.99 -24.13 -8.15
N PRO A 665 10.03 -23.24 -7.82
CA PRO A 665 8.60 -23.48 -8.14
C PRO A 665 8.31 -23.61 -9.64
N THR A 666 9.22 -23.15 -10.49
CA THR A 666 9.16 -23.33 -11.96
C THR A 666 10.05 -24.48 -12.46
N GLN A 667 10.79 -25.16 -11.59
CA GLN A 667 11.61 -26.32 -11.94
C GLN A 667 10.75 -27.57 -12.13
N LEU A 668 11.19 -28.39 -13.09
CA LEU A 668 10.40 -29.45 -13.68
C LEU A 668 10.37 -30.69 -12.79
N ALA A 669 9.30 -30.86 -12.02
CA ALA A 669 8.88 -32.18 -11.56
C ALA A 669 7.85 -32.72 -12.54
N ALA A 670 8.10 -33.90 -13.12
CA ALA A 670 7.15 -34.56 -14.00
C ALA A 670 5.85 -34.85 -13.22
N GLY A 671 4.77 -34.13 -13.55
CA GLY A 671 3.46 -34.35 -12.94
C GLY A 671 2.89 -35.72 -13.31
N SER A 672 2.04 -36.27 -12.44
CA SER A 672 1.30 -37.50 -12.72
C SER A 672 0.12 -37.22 -13.66
N ALA A 673 -0.11 -38.10 -14.64
CA ALA A 673 -1.27 -38.00 -15.51
C ALA A 673 -2.55 -38.26 -14.70
N LEU A 674 -3.52 -37.33 -14.76
CA LEU A 674 -4.83 -37.50 -14.13
C LEU A 674 -5.80 -38.15 -15.13
N ALA A 675 -6.44 -39.25 -14.73
CA ALA A 675 -7.50 -39.85 -15.54
C ALA A 675 -8.72 -38.90 -15.60
N PRO A 676 -9.27 -38.64 -16.80
CA PRO A 676 -10.45 -37.78 -16.93
C PRO A 676 -11.68 -38.48 -16.35
N ASN A 677 -12.38 -37.78 -15.45
CA ASN A 677 -13.72 -38.12 -14.98
C ASN A 677 -14.53 -36.82 -14.83
N GLU A 678 -15.84 -36.93 -14.58
CA GLU A 678 -16.75 -35.78 -14.48
C GLU A 678 -16.25 -34.72 -13.49
N LYS A 679 -15.87 -35.12 -12.28
CA LYS A 679 -15.35 -34.22 -11.23
C LYS A 679 -14.06 -33.52 -11.66
N VAL A 680 -13.13 -34.24 -12.29
CA VAL A 680 -11.87 -33.66 -12.79
C VAL A 680 -12.15 -32.65 -13.90
N LEU A 681 -13.09 -32.95 -14.81
CA LEU A 681 -13.47 -32.02 -15.88
C LEU A 681 -14.16 -30.76 -15.34
N ASP A 682 -14.99 -30.88 -14.30
CA ASP A 682 -15.61 -29.71 -13.66
C ASP A 682 -14.58 -28.79 -13.00
N ILE A 683 -13.61 -29.37 -12.26
CA ILE A 683 -12.48 -28.61 -11.71
C ILE A 683 -11.71 -27.93 -12.84
N GLY A 684 -11.37 -28.67 -13.89
CA GLY A 684 -10.61 -28.14 -15.03
C GLY A 684 -11.35 -27.02 -15.77
N LYS A 685 -12.66 -27.13 -15.92
CA LYS A 685 -13.52 -26.11 -16.52
C LYS A 685 -13.53 -24.84 -15.69
N GLU A 686 -13.59 -24.96 -14.37
CA GLU A 686 -13.58 -23.79 -13.47
C GLU A 686 -12.23 -23.08 -13.49
N VAL A 687 -11.12 -23.82 -13.43
CA VAL A 687 -9.77 -23.27 -13.59
C VAL A 687 -9.65 -22.56 -14.95
N TYR A 688 -10.12 -23.18 -16.03
CA TYR A 688 -10.09 -22.58 -17.37
C TYR A 688 -10.84 -21.25 -17.41
N LYS A 689 -12.07 -21.20 -16.88
CA LYS A 689 -12.88 -19.97 -16.79
C LYS A 689 -12.21 -18.88 -15.98
N ARG A 690 -11.53 -19.21 -14.88
CA ARG A 690 -10.95 -18.21 -14.00
C ARG A 690 -9.54 -17.76 -14.43
N ARG A 691 -8.80 -18.58 -15.20
CA ARG A 691 -7.37 -18.38 -15.49
C ARG A 691 -7.00 -18.33 -16.96
N CYS A 692 -7.70 -19.05 -17.83
CA CYS A 692 -7.29 -19.27 -19.22
C CYS A 692 -8.18 -18.55 -20.24
N ILE A 693 -9.48 -18.39 -19.93
CA ILE A 693 -10.50 -17.90 -20.88
C ILE A 693 -10.19 -16.50 -21.42
N GLY A 694 -9.60 -15.63 -20.60
CA GLY A 694 -9.30 -14.25 -20.96
C GLY A 694 -8.40 -14.13 -22.20
N CYS A 695 -7.47 -15.07 -22.35
CA CYS A 695 -6.58 -15.17 -23.51
C CYS A 695 -7.08 -16.18 -24.55
N HIS A 696 -7.52 -17.36 -24.12
CA HIS A 696 -7.81 -18.49 -25.02
C HIS A 696 -9.25 -18.54 -25.55
N GLY A 697 -10.17 -17.75 -25.00
CA GLY A 697 -11.59 -17.70 -25.40
C GLY A 697 -12.43 -18.85 -24.86
N GLU A 698 -13.75 -18.68 -24.78
CA GLU A 698 -14.66 -19.72 -24.26
C GLU A 698 -14.64 -21.01 -25.09
N LYS A 699 -14.37 -20.88 -26.39
CA LYS A 699 -14.29 -22.00 -27.35
C LYS A 699 -12.89 -22.62 -27.45
N GLY A 700 -11.91 -22.11 -26.69
CA GLY A 700 -10.52 -22.54 -26.81
C GLY A 700 -9.89 -22.26 -28.17
N ASP A 701 -10.41 -21.29 -28.93
CA ASP A 701 -9.97 -20.96 -30.29
C ASP A 701 -8.84 -19.91 -30.34
N GLY A 702 -8.40 -19.43 -29.18
CA GLY A 702 -7.35 -18.41 -29.06
C GLY A 702 -7.87 -16.98 -29.20
N ASN A 703 -9.19 -16.78 -29.26
CA ASN A 703 -9.84 -15.47 -29.45
C ASN A 703 -10.49 -14.96 -28.15
N GLY A 704 -9.75 -15.00 -27.04
CA GLY A 704 -10.19 -14.38 -25.79
C GLY A 704 -10.23 -12.85 -25.87
N ALA A 705 -10.88 -12.20 -24.89
CA ALA A 705 -11.05 -10.74 -24.87
C ALA A 705 -9.73 -9.97 -24.95
N SER A 706 -8.66 -10.50 -24.36
CA SER A 706 -7.32 -9.89 -24.42
C SER A 706 -6.53 -10.22 -25.69
N ALA A 707 -6.94 -11.23 -26.47
CA ALA A 707 -6.20 -11.71 -27.64
C ALA A 707 -5.84 -10.63 -28.70
N PRO A 708 -6.63 -9.55 -28.91
CA PRO A 708 -6.24 -8.45 -29.79
C PRO A 708 -4.90 -7.81 -29.43
N PHE A 709 -4.59 -7.69 -28.13
CA PHE A 709 -3.36 -7.08 -27.64
C PHE A 709 -2.12 -7.99 -27.74
N LEU A 710 -2.34 -9.31 -27.76
CA LEU A 710 -1.28 -10.29 -27.49
C LEU A 710 -0.47 -10.66 -28.73
N ASN A 711 0.85 -10.70 -28.58
CA ASN A 711 1.80 -11.13 -29.59
C ASN A 711 2.99 -11.88 -28.95
N PRO A 712 3.09 -13.21 -29.12
CA PRO A 712 2.36 -14.05 -30.08
C PRO A 712 0.89 -14.28 -29.69
N LYS A 713 0.06 -14.62 -30.69
CA LYS A 713 -1.36 -14.94 -30.47
C LYS A 713 -1.54 -16.16 -29.53
N PRO A 714 -2.57 -16.16 -28.67
CA PRO A 714 -2.88 -17.30 -27.80
C PRO A 714 -3.11 -18.59 -28.59
N ARG A 715 -2.83 -19.72 -27.93
CA ARG A 715 -2.98 -21.03 -28.56
C ARG A 715 -4.46 -21.33 -28.86
N ASN A 716 -4.76 -21.60 -30.12
CA ASN A 716 -5.99 -22.26 -30.54
C ASN A 716 -5.89 -23.78 -30.27
N PHE A 717 -6.65 -24.26 -29.29
CA PHE A 717 -6.68 -25.66 -28.85
C PHE A 717 -7.55 -26.55 -29.76
N THR A 718 -8.50 -25.99 -30.50
CA THR A 718 -9.44 -26.76 -31.35
C THR A 718 -8.76 -27.56 -32.46
N ARG A 719 -7.55 -27.16 -32.86
CA ARG A 719 -6.73 -27.86 -33.86
C ARG A 719 -5.78 -28.91 -33.26
N GLY A 720 -5.58 -28.92 -31.93
CA GLY A 720 -4.70 -29.86 -31.23
C GLY A 720 -3.20 -29.77 -31.58
N PHE A 721 -2.71 -28.62 -32.09
CA PHE A 721 -1.28 -28.40 -32.31
C PHE A 721 -0.64 -27.72 -31.10
N PHE A 722 0.47 -28.25 -30.60
CA PHE A 722 1.22 -27.71 -29.47
C PHE A 722 2.70 -27.54 -29.81
N LYS A 723 3.29 -26.42 -29.35
CA LYS A 723 4.65 -26.02 -29.73
C LYS A 723 5.71 -26.96 -29.15
N PHE A 724 5.63 -27.23 -27.85
CA PHE A 724 6.63 -27.97 -27.09
C PHE A 724 6.04 -29.31 -26.66
N ARG A 725 6.76 -30.39 -26.98
CA ARG A 725 6.37 -31.78 -26.70
C ARG A 725 7.59 -32.68 -26.63
N SER A 726 7.51 -33.71 -25.82
CA SER A 726 8.52 -34.78 -25.75
C SER A 726 8.22 -35.93 -26.71
N THR A 727 7.02 -36.00 -27.29
CA THR A 727 6.59 -37.07 -28.19
C THR A 727 7.25 -36.99 -29.56
N ALA A 728 7.66 -38.15 -30.10
CA ALA A 728 8.31 -38.24 -31.40
C ALA A 728 7.37 -37.83 -32.56
N GLY A 729 7.94 -37.33 -33.66
CA GLY A 729 7.22 -36.96 -34.87
C GLY A 729 6.79 -35.49 -34.92
N LYS A 730 6.71 -34.93 -36.14
CA LYS A 730 6.26 -33.55 -36.37
C LYS A 730 4.77 -33.42 -36.02
N ASP A 731 4.42 -32.41 -35.23
CA ASP A 731 3.05 -32.09 -34.83
C ASP A 731 2.26 -33.22 -34.13
N SER A 732 2.96 -34.17 -33.53
CA SER A 732 2.38 -35.21 -32.66
C SER A 732 1.71 -34.58 -31.43
N LEU A 733 0.76 -35.32 -30.84
CA LEU A 733 0.09 -34.89 -29.61
C LEU A 733 1.10 -34.91 -28.44
N PRO A 734 1.11 -33.88 -27.56
CA PRO A 734 1.97 -33.86 -26.38
C PRO A 734 1.49 -34.86 -25.32
N LEU A 735 2.39 -35.22 -24.40
CA LEU A 735 2.01 -35.89 -23.16
C LEU A 735 1.34 -34.89 -22.19
N ASP A 736 0.56 -35.41 -21.24
CA ASP A 736 0.03 -34.59 -20.14
C ASP A 736 1.17 -33.91 -19.35
N ALA A 737 2.33 -34.56 -19.23
CA ALA A 737 3.53 -33.99 -18.62
C ALA A 737 4.07 -32.76 -19.38
N ASP A 738 4.00 -32.75 -20.72
CA ASP A 738 4.46 -31.60 -21.52
C ASP A 738 3.53 -30.39 -21.33
N LEU A 739 2.22 -30.64 -21.27
CA LEU A 739 1.20 -29.61 -21.00
C LEU A 739 1.32 -29.10 -19.55
N TYR A 740 1.58 -29.99 -18.60
CA TYR A 740 1.81 -29.66 -17.19
C TYR A 740 3.03 -28.76 -17.03
N GLN A 741 4.14 -29.08 -17.71
CA GLN A 741 5.31 -28.24 -17.76
C GLN A 741 5.00 -26.86 -18.35
N THR A 742 4.30 -26.81 -19.50
CA THR A 742 3.94 -25.55 -20.17
C THR A 742 3.07 -24.66 -19.28
N ILE A 743 2.10 -25.23 -18.56
CA ILE A 743 1.22 -24.48 -17.66
C ILE A 743 1.97 -24.02 -16.41
N THR A 744 2.78 -24.89 -15.81
CA THR A 744 3.56 -24.59 -14.60
C THR A 744 4.55 -23.46 -14.84
N HIS A 745 5.25 -23.51 -15.98
CA HIS A 745 6.32 -22.58 -16.32
C HIS A 745 5.82 -21.34 -17.06
N GLY A 746 4.66 -21.43 -17.71
CA GLY A 746 4.21 -20.42 -18.67
C GLY A 746 5.08 -20.42 -19.93
N LEU A 747 4.98 -19.37 -20.74
CA LEU A 747 5.86 -19.16 -21.89
C LEU A 747 6.55 -17.80 -21.77
N TRP A 748 7.85 -17.83 -21.47
CA TRP A 748 8.64 -16.64 -21.19
C TRP A 748 8.70 -15.65 -22.36
N GLY A 749 8.69 -14.36 -22.02
CA GLY A 749 8.66 -13.27 -23.00
C GLY A 749 7.39 -13.29 -23.87
N THR A 750 6.28 -13.81 -23.33
CA THR A 750 4.93 -13.75 -23.91
C THR A 750 3.92 -13.39 -22.81
N ALA A 751 2.65 -13.26 -23.18
CA ALA A 751 1.57 -13.03 -22.24
C ALA A 751 1.08 -14.28 -21.47
N MET A 752 1.64 -15.47 -21.71
CA MET A 752 1.26 -16.70 -20.98
C MET A 752 2.07 -16.84 -19.69
N PRO A 753 1.47 -16.60 -18.51
CA PRO A 753 2.20 -16.62 -17.26
C PRO A 753 2.44 -18.03 -16.72
N PRO A 754 3.35 -18.18 -15.75
CA PRO A 754 3.46 -19.40 -14.97
C PRO A 754 2.26 -19.59 -14.04
N TRP A 755 1.80 -20.83 -13.90
CA TRP A 755 0.69 -21.22 -13.02
C TRP A 755 1.11 -22.20 -11.91
N TYR A 756 2.36 -22.12 -11.45
CA TYR A 756 2.81 -22.94 -10.31
C TYR A 756 2.09 -22.63 -8.98
N GLU A 757 1.43 -21.46 -8.89
CA GLU A 757 0.72 -20.98 -7.70
C GLU A 757 -0.64 -21.67 -7.46
N ILE A 758 -1.13 -22.46 -8.43
CA ILE A 758 -2.34 -23.29 -8.26
C ILE A 758 -1.95 -24.75 -8.06
N SER A 759 -2.84 -25.55 -7.46
CA SER A 759 -2.53 -26.91 -7.04
C SER A 759 -2.20 -27.83 -8.22
N GLU A 760 -1.48 -28.92 -7.95
CA GLU A 760 -1.17 -29.93 -8.98
C GLU A 760 -2.45 -30.55 -9.55
N LEU A 761 -3.46 -30.76 -8.69
CA LEU A 761 -4.78 -31.24 -9.08
C LEU A 761 -5.46 -30.28 -10.08
N GLU A 762 -5.47 -28.98 -9.79
CA GLU A 762 -6.06 -27.98 -10.68
C GLU A 762 -5.35 -27.89 -12.03
N ARG A 763 -4.00 -27.95 -12.03
CA ARG A 763 -3.20 -27.99 -13.26
C ARG A 763 -3.46 -29.24 -14.08
N GLY A 764 -3.50 -30.41 -13.44
CA GLY A 764 -3.83 -31.67 -14.13
C GLY A 764 -5.27 -31.69 -14.66
N ALA A 765 -6.22 -31.13 -13.90
CA ALA A 765 -7.62 -31.06 -14.28
C ALA A 765 -7.86 -30.14 -15.48
N VAL A 766 -7.26 -28.95 -15.50
CA VAL A 766 -7.40 -28.03 -16.64
C VAL A 766 -6.79 -28.61 -17.92
N ILE A 767 -5.75 -29.45 -17.82
CA ILE A 767 -5.20 -30.18 -18.97
C ILE A 767 -6.25 -31.12 -19.56
N GLN A 768 -6.93 -31.92 -18.72
CA GLN A 768 -7.99 -32.80 -19.21
C GLN A 768 -9.13 -32.01 -19.87
N TYR A 769 -9.48 -30.85 -19.31
CA TYR A 769 -10.48 -29.98 -19.92
C TYR A 769 -10.02 -29.39 -21.27
N ILE A 770 -8.77 -28.92 -21.38
CA ILE A 770 -8.19 -28.40 -22.63
C ILE A 770 -8.23 -29.45 -23.75
N LYS A 771 -8.01 -30.73 -23.42
CA LYS A 771 -8.06 -31.84 -24.39
C LYS A 771 -9.46 -32.01 -24.99
N THR A 772 -10.52 -31.57 -24.32
CA THR A 772 -11.89 -31.67 -24.85
C THR A 772 -12.17 -30.77 -26.06
N PHE A 773 -11.35 -29.73 -26.29
CA PHE A 773 -11.55 -28.81 -27.42
C PHE A 773 -11.19 -29.41 -28.79
N SER A 774 -10.47 -30.54 -28.85
CA SER A 774 -10.02 -31.14 -30.11
C SER A 774 -10.31 -32.63 -30.18
N ASP A 775 -10.89 -33.06 -31.29
CA ASP A 775 -11.14 -34.47 -31.58
C ASP A 775 -9.86 -35.30 -31.77
N ARG A 776 -8.70 -34.68 -32.01
CA ARG A 776 -7.44 -35.39 -32.20
C ARG A 776 -7.12 -36.31 -31.02
N TRP A 777 -7.41 -35.86 -29.80
CA TRP A 777 -7.21 -36.64 -28.58
C TRP A 777 -8.04 -37.93 -28.52
N ARG A 778 -9.09 -38.04 -29.33
CA ARG A 778 -9.91 -39.26 -29.47
C ARG A 778 -9.54 -40.08 -30.70
N LYS A 779 -8.96 -39.46 -31.73
CA LYS A 779 -8.71 -40.05 -33.06
C LYS A 779 -7.27 -40.52 -33.24
N GLU A 780 -6.32 -39.95 -32.50
CA GLU A 780 -4.89 -40.21 -32.64
C GLU A 780 -4.32 -40.81 -31.35
N ALA A 781 -3.42 -41.78 -31.49
CA ALA A 781 -2.65 -42.28 -30.36
C ALA A 781 -1.51 -41.29 -30.03
N VAL A 782 -1.26 -41.08 -28.73
CA VAL A 782 -0.12 -40.27 -28.28
C VAL A 782 1.17 -41.09 -28.47
N SER A 783 2.11 -40.57 -29.26
CA SER A 783 3.39 -41.23 -29.55
C SER A 783 4.26 -41.34 -28.29
N LEU A 784 5.20 -42.29 -28.31
CA LEU A 784 6.17 -42.44 -27.21
C LEU A 784 7.09 -41.20 -27.11
N PRO A 785 7.52 -40.83 -25.90
CA PRO A 785 8.49 -39.76 -25.71
C PRO A 785 9.84 -40.14 -26.33
N VAL A 786 10.55 -39.15 -26.85
CA VAL A 786 11.91 -39.34 -27.35
C VAL A 786 12.88 -39.67 -26.23
N VAL A 787 13.84 -40.54 -26.53
CA VAL A 787 14.90 -40.91 -25.60
C VAL A 787 15.97 -39.83 -25.61
N ILE A 788 16.17 -39.17 -24.48
CA ILE A 788 17.22 -38.18 -24.28
C ILE A 788 18.38 -38.87 -23.54
N PRO A 789 19.55 -39.03 -24.18
CA PRO A 789 20.71 -39.60 -23.50
C PRO A 789 21.23 -38.66 -22.40
N ALA A 790 22.08 -39.16 -21.52
CA ALA A 790 22.72 -38.33 -20.51
C ALA A 790 23.50 -37.18 -21.16
N GLU A 791 23.42 -35.99 -20.56
CA GLU A 791 24.14 -34.80 -21.03
C GLU A 791 25.66 -35.00 -20.83
N PRO A 792 26.47 -34.90 -21.89
CA PRO A 792 27.93 -34.86 -21.77
C PRO A 792 28.38 -33.59 -21.05
N ALA A 793 29.53 -33.65 -20.37
CA ALA A 793 30.11 -32.45 -19.75
C ALA A 793 30.38 -31.37 -20.83
N PRO A 794 29.90 -30.13 -20.66
CA PRO A 794 30.17 -29.06 -21.61
C PRO A 794 31.66 -28.69 -21.59
N ASP A 795 32.29 -28.68 -22.76
CA ASP A 795 33.65 -28.21 -22.95
C ASP A 795 33.77 -27.28 -24.17
N ALA A 796 34.89 -26.56 -24.29
CA ALA A 796 35.11 -25.61 -25.39
C ALA A 796 35.11 -26.28 -26.77
N ALA A 797 35.50 -27.56 -26.85
CA ALA A 797 35.51 -28.30 -28.10
C ALA A 797 34.09 -28.69 -28.52
N ALA A 798 33.20 -29.03 -27.59
CA ALA A 798 31.79 -29.29 -27.81
C ALA A 798 31.06 -28.03 -28.31
N VAL A 799 31.35 -26.87 -27.72
CA VAL A 799 30.84 -25.57 -28.18
C VAL A 799 31.27 -25.27 -29.63
N GLU A 800 32.54 -25.50 -29.97
CA GLU A 800 33.04 -25.26 -31.33
C GLU A 800 32.49 -26.26 -32.36
N ARG A 801 32.41 -27.56 -32.02
CA ARG A 801 31.72 -28.55 -32.87
C ARG A 801 30.25 -28.18 -33.04
N GLY A 802 29.59 -27.74 -31.97
CA GLY A 802 28.21 -27.27 -31.98
C GLY A 802 28.00 -26.10 -32.92
N ARG A 803 28.90 -25.13 -32.92
CA ARG A 803 28.90 -23.99 -33.85
C ARG A 803 28.97 -24.45 -35.31
N GLN A 804 29.81 -25.42 -35.62
CA GLN A 804 29.95 -25.98 -36.97
C GLN A 804 28.69 -26.74 -37.40
N VAL A 805 28.15 -27.59 -36.53
CA VAL A 805 26.90 -28.32 -36.78
C VAL A 805 25.73 -27.34 -36.96
N PHE A 806 25.64 -26.29 -36.15
CA PHE A 806 24.61 -25.25 -36.26
C PHE A 806 24.64 -24.56 -37.63
N ALA A 807 25.84 -24.34 -38.19
CA ALA A 807 26.00 -23.84 -39.55
C ALA A 807 25.59 -24.86 -40.62
N GLN A 808 26.11 -26.08 -40.53
CA GLN A 808 25.89 -27.14 -41.53
C GLN A 808 24.43 -27.61 -41.58
N ALA A 809 23.73 -27.63 -40.45
CA ALA A 809 22.32 -28.02 -40.35
C ALA A 809 21.34 -26.96 -40.86
N GLY A 810 21.83 -25.78 -41.28
CA GLY A 810 21.00 -24.69 -41.79
C GLY A 810 20.33 -23.82 -40.72
N CYS A 811 20.68 -23.99 -39.43
CA CYS A 811 20.08 -23.21 -38.35
C CYS A 811 20.32 -21.71 -38.50
N LEU A 812 21.44 -21.32 -39.13
CA LEU A 812 21.80 -19.94 -39.46
C LEU A 812 20.74 -19.21 -40.30
N GLY A 813 20.05 -19.92 -41.19
CA GLY A 813 19.04 -19.34 -42.07
C GLY A 813 17.90 -18.67 -41.30
N CYS A 814 17.57 -19.20 -40.12
CA CYS A 814 16.52 -18.67 -39.24
C CYS A 814 17.10 -17.92 -38.04
N HIS A 815 18.11 -18.47 -37.37
CA HIS A 815 18.59 -17.94 -36.09
C HIS A 815 19.75 -16.93 -36.21
N GLY A 816 20.39 -16.82 -37.39
CA GLY A 816 21.58 -15.99 -37.58
C GLY A 816 22.85 -16.57 -36.97
N ALA A 817 24.02 -16.03 -37.36
CA ALA A 817 25.33 -16.51 -36.90
C ALA A 817 25.61 -16.24 -35.41
N GLU A 818 25.02 -15.18 -34.87
CA GLU A 818 25.14 -14.84 -33.45
C GLU A 818 23.96 -15.38 -32.63
N GLY A 819 23.07 -16.19 -33.24
CA GLY A 819 21.90 -16.75 -32.57
C GLY A 819 20.86 -15.73 -32.13
N LYS A 820 20.79 -14.57 -32.78
CA LYS A 820 19.89 -13.46 -32.43
C LYS A 820 18.47 -13.59 -32.97
N GLY A 821 18.18 -14.65 -33.73
CA GLY A 821 16.87 -14.86 -34.35
C GLY A 821 16.62 -13.99 -35.58
N ASP A 822 17.69 -13.48 -36.19
CA ASP A 822 17.70 -12.48 -37.26
C ASP A 822 18.24 -13.05 -38.59
N GLY A 823 18.16 -14.37 -38.77
CA GLY A 823 18.54 -15.02 -40.03
C GLY A 823 17.69 -14.53 -41.21
N PRO A 824 18.19 -14.66 -42.46
CA PRO A 824 17.52 -14.13 -43.66
C PRO A 824 16.10 -14.66 -43.86
N LEU A 825 15.76 -15.83 -43.33
CA LEU A 825 14.42 -16.41 -43.41
C LEU A 825 13.49 -15.92 -42.30
N ALA A 826 14.01 -15.37 -41.19
CA ALA A 826 13.23 -14.99 -40.01
C ALA A 826 12.01 -14.07 -40.31
N PRO A 827 12.10 -13.06 -41.20
CA PRO A 827 10.97 -12.17 -41.49
C PRO A 827 9.78 -12.86 -42.19
N ILE A 828 10.04 -13.95 -42.93
CA ILE A 828 9.03 -14.63 -43.76
C ILE A 828 8.42 -15.86 -43.08
N LEU A 829 8.92 -16.29 -41.92
CA LEU A 829 8.39 -17.46 -41.22
C LEU A 829 6.97 -17.21 -40.71
N ARG A 830 6.09 -18.19 -40.93
CA ARG A 830 4.69 -18.19 -40.48
C ARG A 830 4.35 -19.51 -39.80
N ASP A 831 3.49 -19.47 -38.78
CA ASP A 831 2.91 -20.68 -38.19
C ASP A 831 1.82 -21.27 -39.09
N VAL A 832 1.29 -22.43 -38.71
CA VAL A 832 0.20 -23.11 -39.45
C VAL A 832 -1.12 -22.33 -39.46
N TRP A 833 -1.24 -21.22 -38.72
CA TRP A 833 -2.38 -20.29 -38.76
C TRP A 833 -2.06 -19.00 -39.54
N GLY A 834 -0.89 -18.92 -40.17
CA GLY A 834 -0.47 -17.75 -40.94
C GLY A 834 0.07 -16.59 -40.11
N ASN A 835 0.26 -16.75 -38.80
CA ASN A 835 0.83 -15.70 -37.95
C ASN A 835 2.36 -15.66 -38.08
N PRO A 836 2.99 -14.48 -38.03
CA PRO A 836 4.45 -14.35 -37.97
C PRO A 836 5.07 -15.14 -36.81
N VAL A 837 6.11 -15.92 -37.10
CA VAL A 837 6.90 -16.64 -36.09
C VAL A 837 8.30 -16.06 -36.09
N ARG A 838 8.77 -15.60 -34.94
CA ARG A 838 10.15 -15.14 -34.77
C ARG A 838 10.98 -16.25 -34.13
N PRO A 839 12.10 -16.65 -34.75
CA PRO A 839 13.07 -17.54 -34.11
C PRO A 839 13.56 -16.94 -32.78
N ALA A 840 13.89 -17.82 -31.83
CA ALA A 840 14.36 -17.38 -30.52
C ALA A 840 15.74 -16.70 -30.64
N ASN A 841 15.91 -15.60 -29.91
CA ASN A 841 17.20 -14.99 -29.65
C ASN A 841 17.83 -15.64 -28.41
N PHE A 842 18.90 -16.39 -28.63
CA PHE A 842 19.61 -17.15 -27.61
C PHE A 842 20.53 -16.29 -26.72
N THR A 843 20.77 -15.03 -27.07
CA THR A 843 21.60 -14.13 -26.26
C THR A 843 20.80 -13.41 -25.17
N LEU A 844 19.47 -13.55 -25.17
CA LEU A 844 18.60 -12.82 -24.24
C LEU A 844 18.45 -13.56 -22.90
N PRO A 845 18.33 -12.82 -21.79
CA PRO A 845 18.01 -13.40 -20.48
C PRO A 845 16.60 -13.98 -20.44
N ALA A 846 16.32 -14.82 -19.45
CA ALA A 846 15.02 -15.46 -19.26
C ALA A 846 13.90 -14.43 -19.09
N GLY A 847 12.74 -14.75 -19.66
CA GLY A 847 11.57 -13.88 -19.66
C GLY A 847 11.63 -12.70 -20.65
N ALA A 848 12.78 -12.42 -21.27
CA ALA A 848 12.89 -11.34 -22.24
C ALA A 848 12.09 -11.63 -23.52
N LYS A 849 11.45 -10.59 -24.07
CA LYS A 849 10.67 -10.69 -25.31
C LYS A 849 11.55 -11.15 -26.48
N GLY A 850 11.12 -12.19 -27.18
CA GLY A 850 11.89 -12.81 -28.26
C GLY A 850 12.94 -13.84 -27.82
N GLY A 851 13.17 -14.02 -26.52
CA GLY A 851 14.06 -15.06 -25.99
C GLY A 851 13.43 -16.46 -26.00
N VAL A 852 14.17 -17.42 -25.43
CA VAL A 852 13.75 -18.83 -25.27
C VAL A 852 12.56 -18.95 -24.32
N LYS A 853 11.58 -19.80 -24.68
CA LYS A 853 10.24 -19.81 -24.06
C LYS A 853 10.11 -20.65 -22.78
N LEU A 854 10.85 -21.75 -22.66
CA LEU A 854 10.88 -22.61 -21.46
C LEU A 854 12.28 -22.64 -20.83
N GLY A 855 13.04 -21.56 -21.01
CA GLY A 855 14.40 -21.40 -20.50
C GLY A 855 15.49 -22.16 -21.24
N HIS A 856 16.74 -21.95 -20.81
CA HIS A 856 17.94 -22.55 -21.41
C HIS A 856 18.30 -23.91 -20.79
N ASP A 857 17.31 -24.62 -20.25
CA ASP A 857 17.49 -25.98 -19.76
C ASP A 857 17.97 -26.91 -20.89
N ALA A 858 19.04 -27.65 -20.62
CA ALA A 858 19.73 -28.43 -21.64
C ALA A 858 18.83 -29.52 -22.24
N ARG A 859 18.05 -30.19 -21.38
CA ARG A 859 17.10 -31.23 -21.77
C ARG A 859 15.96 -30.66 -22.62
N HIS A 860 15.44 -29.49 -22.28
CA HIS A 860 14.45 -28.78 -23.08
C HIS A 860 14.99 -28.41 -24.47
N LEU A 861 16.16 -27.76 -24.53
CA LEU A 861 16.79 -27.37 -25.80
C LEU A 861 17.06 -28.59 -26.68
N PHE A 862 17.56 -29.68 -26.10
CA PHE A 862 17.78 -30.95 -26.78
C PHE A 862 16.47 -31.49 -27.38
N THR A 863 15.39 -31.51 -26.59
CA THR A 863 14.06 -31.95 -27.05
C THR A 863 13.55 -31.09 -28.21
N VAL A 864 13.74 -29.78 -28.15
CA VAL A 864 13.30 -28.84 -29.19
C VAL A 864 14.07 -29.04 -30.50
N VAL A 865 15.39 -29.24 -30.45
CA VAL A 865 16.18 -29.55 -31.65
C VAL A 865 15.74 -30.89 -32.24
N MET A 866 15.51 -31.90 -31.39
CA MET A 866 15.11 -33.23 -31.83
C MET A 866 13.73 -33.24 -32.51
N ASN A 867 12.72 -32.66 -31.87
CA ASN A 867 11.31 -32.74 -32.31
C ASN A 867 10.83 -31.54 -33.14
N GLY A 868 11.65 -30.48 -33.24
CA GLY A 868 11.23 -29.20 -33.80
C GLY A 868 10.22 -28.47 -32.91
N VAL A 869 9.64 -27.38 -33.42
CA VAL A 869 8.60 -26.61 -32.73
C VAL A 869 7.28 -26.78 -33.47
N GLY A 870 6.31 -27.41 -32.80
CA GLY A 870 5.03 -27.78 -33.42
C GLY A 870 4.23 -26.59 -33.94
N GLY A 871 3.62 -26.76 -35.10
CA GLY A 871 2.87 -25.73 -35.82
C GLY A 871 3.73 -24.60 -36.37
N THR A 872 5.06 -24.74 -36.43
CA THR A 872 5.99 -23.74 -36.98
C THR A 872 6.87 -24.36 -38.07
N PRO A 873 7.63 -23.53 -38.83
CA PRO A 873 8.58 -24.03 -39.82
C PRO A 873 9.82 -24.72 -39.23
N MET A 874 10.00 -24.74 -37.90
CA MET A 874 11.13 -25.42 -37.26
C MET A 874 10.90 -26.93 -37.25
N GLU A 875 11.53 -27.63 -38.19
CA GLU A 875 11.43 -29.08 -38.36
C GLU A 875 12.17 -29.86 -37.27
N ALA A 876 11.89 -31.17 -37.20
CA ALA A 876 12.63 -32.11 -36.37
C ALA A 876 14.00 -32.41 -36.99
N PHE A 877 15.06 -32.40 -36.18
CA PHE A 877 16.42 -32.73 -36.63
C PHE A 877 16.87 -34.13 -36.21
N ALA A 878 16.00 -34.92 -35.56
CA ALA A 878 16.30 -36.28 -35.11
C ALA A 878 16.80 -37.21 -36.23
N GLU A 879 16.36 -37.02 -37.47
CA GLU A 879 16.78 -37.81 -38.64
C GLU A 879 18.00 -37.23 -39.37
N ARG A 880 18.40 -35.99 -39.05
CA ARG A 880 19.49 -35.26 -39.74
C ARG A 880 20.76 -35.15 -38.89
N LEU A 881 20.64 -35.22 -37.57
CA LEU A 881 21.74 -35.05 -36.62
C LEU A 881 21.85 -36.27 -35.70
N THR A 882 23.08 -36.66 -35.36
CA THR A 882 23.31 -37.66 -34.32
C THR A 882 23.02 -37.09 -32.93
N LEU A 883 22.77 -37.96 -31.94
CA LEU A 883 22.50 -37.53 -30.55
C LEU A 883 23.64 -36.67 -29.97
N GLN A 884 24.90 -36.99 -30.29
CA GLN A 884 26.05 -36.20 -29.87
C GLN A 884 26.08 -34.82 -30.54
N GLN A 885 25.77 -34.75 -31.85
CA GLN A 885 25.71 -33.48 -32.57
C GLN A 885 24.62 -32.56 -32.02
N ILE A 886 23.49 -33.10 -31.56
CA ILE A 886 22.44 -32.33 -30.90
C ILE A 886 22.96 -31.75 -29.57
N TRP A 887 23.66 -32.54 -28.76
CA TRP A 887 24.28 -32.03 -27.52
C TRP A 887 25.30 -30.93 -27.77
N ASP A 888 26.18 -31.12 -28.77
CA ASP A 888 27.15 -30.09 -29.17
C ASP A 888 26.43 -28.78 -29.55
N VAL A 889 25.31 -28.86 -30.31
CA VAL A 889 24.47 -27.68 -30.63
C VAL A 889 23.86 -27.03 -29.39
N VAL A 890 23.35 -27.82 -28.43
CA VAL A 890 22.79 -27.31 -27.17
C VAL A 890 23.84 -26.52 -26.39
N HIS A 891 25.06 -27.06 -26.25
CA HIS A 891 26.16 -26.38 -25.57
C HIS A 891 26.56 -25.08 -26.27
N PHE A 892 26.60 -25.06 -27.60
CA PHE A 892 26.82 -23.83 -28.36
C PHE A 892 25.74 -22.77 -28.08
N VAL A 893 24.46 -23.16 -28.14
CA VAL A 893 23.33 -22.25 -27.86
C VAL A 893 23.40 -21.68 -26.44
N GLN A 894 23.72 -22.50 -25.43
CA GLN A 894 23.89 -22.05 -24.05
C GLN A 894 25.08 -21.09 -23.89
N SER A 895 26.18 -21.31 -24.61
CA SER A 895 27.35 -20.41 -24.55
C SER A 895 27.04 -19.00 -25.08
N LEU A 896 26.12 -18.86 -26.04
CA LEU A 896 25.75 -17.55 -26.61
C LEU A 896 25.15 -16.64 -25.55
N ARG A 897 24.38 -17.20 -24.60
CA ARG A 897 23.83 -16.45 -23.46
C ARG A 897 24.89 -16.08 -22.44
N GLN A 898 25.74 -17.03 -22.06
CA GLN A 898 26.81 -16.78 -21.07
C GLN A 898 27.74 -15.65 -21.55
N ASN A 899 28.20 -15.74 -22.79
CA ASN A 899 29.05 -14.73 -23.42
C ASN A 899 28.38 -13.35 -23.49
N ALA A 900 27.06 -13.30 -23.74
CA ALA A 900 26.32 -12.05 -23.75
C ALA A 900 26.20 -11.43 -22.35
N GLY A 901 25.93 -12.27 -21.33
CA GLY A 901 25.86 -11.84 -19.93
C GLY A 901 27.20 -11.30 -19.41
N GLU A 902 28.32 -11.95 -19.74
CA GLU A 902 29.66 -11.46 -19.39
C GLU A 902 29.96 -10.10 -20.01
N LYS A 903 29.68 -9.93 -21.31
CA LYS A 903 29.83 -8.63 -22.00
C LYS A 903 28.94 -7.55 -21.41
N GLU A 904 27.74 -7.89 -20.96
CA GLU A 904 26.83 -6.96 -20.28
C GLU A 904 27.38 -6.55 -18.91
N LEU A 905 27.88 -7.51 -18.12
CA LEU A 905 28.54 -7.25 -16.84
C LEU A 905 29.79 -6.39 -17.00
N GLU A 906 30.60 -6.61 -18.03
CA GLU A 906 31.76 -5.77 -18.38
C GLU A 906 31.34 -4.33 -18.70
N ARG A 907 30.28 -4.14 -19.50
CA ARG A 907 29.73 -2.80 -19.78
C ARG A 907 29.22 -2.10 -18.53
N LEU A 908 28.51 -2.82 -17.66
CA LEU A 908 28.00 -2.27 -16.40
C LEU A 908 29.14 -1.91 -15.44
N ARG A 909 30.20 -2.72 -15.39
CA ARG A 909 31.43 -2.44 -14.62
C ARG A 909 32.22 -1.24 -15.17
N ALA A 910 32.24 -1.06 -16.50
CA ALA A 910 32.93 0.06 -17.14
C ALA A 910 32.25 1.42 -16.88
N GLY A 911 31.00 1.42 -16.41
CA GLY A 911 30.21 2.62 -16.17
C GLY A 911 29.75 3.31 -17.47
N PRO A 912 28.76 4.22 -17.42
CA PRO A 912 28.41 5.02 -18.58
C PRO A 912 29.60 5.91 -18.97
N PRO A 913 29.81 6.20 -20.28
CA PRO A 913 30.76 7.22 -20.68
C PRO A 913 30.38 8.53 -19.97
N VAL A 914 31.36 9.14 -19.29
CA VAL A 914 31.19 10.41 -18.58
C VAL A 914 30.85 11.49 -19.61
N GLN A 915 29.56 11.64 -19.92
CA GLN A 915 29.07 12.91 -20.44
C GLN A 915 28.98 13.83 -19.24
N ALA A 916 29.89 14.81 -19.22
CA ALA A 916 29.91 15.88 -18.25
C ALA A 916 28.53 16.57 -18.23
N ALA A 917 27.69 16.16 -17.29
CA ALA A 917 26.48 16.89 -16.93
C ALA A 917 26.96 18.20 -16.30
N GLN A 918 26.95 19.27 -17.11
CA GLN A 918 27.09 20.63 -16.62
C GLN A 918 26.06 20.85 -15.51
N GLN A 919 26.56 21.22 -14.34
CA GLN A 919 25.80 21.70 -13.19
C GLN A 919 24.69 22.67 -13.64
N LYS A 920 23.43 22.36 -13.31
CA LYS A 920 22.37 23.35 -13.06
C LYS A 920 21.31 22.77 -12.13
#